data_AF-A0A657B7Q7-F1
#
_entry.id   AF-A0A657B7Q7-F1
#
_cell.length_a   1.000
_cell.length_b   1.000
_cell.length_c   1.000
_cell.angle_alpha   90.00
_cell.angle_beta   90.00
_cell.angle_gamma   90.00
#
_symmetry.space_group_name_H-M   'P 1'
#
loop_
_entity.id
_entity.type
_entity.pdbx_description
1 polymer ?
#
loop_
_entity_poly.entity_id
_entity_poly.type
_entity_poly.pdbx_seq_one_letter_code
_entity_poly.pdbx_strand_id
1 'polypeptide(L)'
;MMRGFIQSSRMYLHYCMYFKYCLVTTIALFISGCQMFQSEPARVADPALLESLRPADIQPATLNNYTQSDVDLEDVIANYSELLPLLESPEDQLTVLHRLADLKLLKGEEIMAEQAIDELDIAIDAYKGLLQRYPDREVNDRVYYQLAKTYDLKGEVDNYLSTLTILVGTFPKSKYTAEAQFRRGEILFSAEDYVGAEQAFEATVAVGNSSFLANAHYMKGWSEFKQTRYNDALLSFVDVLDLVMPDSLKVGEVEQRSQTMVEDLFRVMGLSLSYLGGADALENLFNVAGHRSYEIVVYDRYSDLLISKEQYSDALSVYRRFITLHPLNLNAPRYQANIIGTLEKAGFKAEIFEEKVRFVDVYGIGSAFWLVNKDQDLEPVFTELKILLPELADRHYVLAQRAEKQNQKQARASNYRKAARYYGDFVVAFPSERQTPETLMLLGECRLALENWASAIYAFEAAGYYFPSYDKANEAAYASILAYNGFSRSWDANNPRVLTANKDLRQKSRLRFVDEFSTDRRADDVLYSATQDAFAEQDYVQSIELTERLLDWQPSPSNKVLAETRIIKAHSLYALKDYKYAELAYVAAINGLPRSDQRRIALNENLAASVYRQAELLLGAGETLAAIDELLRVGVASPSSTLRTNAEYDAIAYLIELKKWPRAITEMRTFRSRYPQHALIDTLVPKMALAYRETRQWELAADELKTMILLAKTDQEKQDTLYIAAELYDRADNKAKAISNYRSYANTYPNPPSEYMEAANRLAELYDETGDQIKRRFWLAKQMKTVDALGSDADQRMVYLAASASAVLANDAFTRYARIKLKLPLNESMAKKTIALERAMQAYQKTASYGISSFSTEAGYRMADIYVQLSQDLMNSDRPKGLNELELEQYEILLEEQAFPFEDSAIDIHEQNASRSWNGIYDDWVKESFASLRKLLPGRYDKPELTGGLVDALQ
;
A
#
# COMPACT_ATOMS: atom_id res chain seq x y z
N MET A 1 7.85 -31.20 -20.40
CA MET A 1 8.46 -32.24 -19.55
C MET A 1 7.58 -33.48 -19.57
N MET A 2 7.86 -34.38 -20.50
CA MET A 2 7.43 -35.78 -20.44
C MET A 2 8.53 -36.55 -19.70
N ARG A 3 8.22 -37.08 -18.52
CA ARG A 3 8.86 -38.24 -17.83
C ARG A 3 8.37 -38.23 -16.39
N GLY A 4 7.60 -39.25 -16.01
CA GLY A 4 6.98 -39.37 -14.68
C GLY A 4 5.83 -40.38 -14.61
N PHE A 5 5.43 -40.96 -15.75
CA PHE A 5 4.59 -42.15 -15.81
C PHE A 5 5.41 -43.28 -16.42
N ILE A 6 5.71 -44.30 -15.61
CA ILE A 6 6.20 -45.67 -15.88
C ILE A 6 7.16 -46.03 -14.73
N GLN A 7 6.61 -46.25 -13.53
CA GLN A 7 7.25 -47.05 -12.47
C GLN A 7 6.25 -47.40 -11.35
N SER A 8 5.15 -48.07 -11.69
CA SER A 8 4.30 -48.74 -10.67
C SER A 8 3.46 -49.91 -11.19
N SER A 9 3.67 -50.34 -12.43
CA SER A 9 2.97 -51.48 -13.06
C SER A 9 3.80 -52.77 -13.12
N ARG A 10 4.73 -52.96 -12.16
CA ARG A 10 5.52 -54.20 -12.02
C ARG A 10 5.41 -54.92 -10.67
N MET A 11 4.54 -54.45 -9.75
CA MET A 11 4.34 -55.08 -8.44
C MET A 11 3.01 -55.85 -8.29
N TYR A 12 2.25 -56.02 -9.36
CA TYR A 12 0.95 -56.72 -9.35
C TYR A 12 0.97 -58.10 -10.04
N LEU A 13 2.11 -58.55 -10.58
CA LEU A 13 2.22 -59.83 -11.29
C LEU A 13 3.02 -60.92 -10.56
N HIS A 14 3.45 -60.69 -9.31
CA HIS A 14 4.18 -61.67 -8.50
C HIS A 14 3.41 -62.21 -7.27
N TYR A 15 2.27 -61.62 -6.90
CA TYR A 15 1.44 -62.14 -5.79
C TYR A 15 0.35 -63.14 -6.24
N CYS A 16 0.00 -63.18 -7.54
CA CYS A 16 -1.04 -64.09 -8.06
C CYS A 16 -0.57 -65.53 -8.34
N MET A 17 0.73 -65.84 -8.25
CA MET A 17 1.23 -67.23 -8.46
C MET A 17 1.49 -68.01 -7.16
N TYR A 18 1.62 -67.35 -6.01
CA TYR A 18 1.83 -68.03 -4.72
C TYR A 18 0.54 -68.48 -4.03
N PHE A 19 -0.61 -67.87 -4.36
CA PHE A 19 -1.90 -68.20 -3.73
C PHE A 19 -2.59 -69.44 -4.33
N LYS A 20 -2.17 -69.91 -5.51
CA LYS A 20 -2.74 -71.09 -6.19
C LYS A 20 -2.08 -72.43 -5.81
N TYR A 21 -0.90 -72.42 -5.18
CA TYR A 21 -0.20 -73.64 -4.77
C TYR A 21 -0.34 -74.00 -3.27
N CYS A 22 -0.84 -73.08 -2.43
CA CYS A 22 -1.16 -73.39 -1.03
C CYS A 22 -2.63 -73.80 -0.79
N LEU A 23 -3.52 -73.62 -1.78
CA LEU A 23 -4.95 -73.95 -1.65
C LEU A 23 -5.27 -75.40 -2.10
N VAL A 24 -4.33 -76.11 -2.73
CA VAL A 24 -4.56 -77.45 -3.31
C VAL A 24 -3.92 -78.57 -2.48
N THR A 25 -3.05 -78.24 -1.51
CA THR A 25 -2.37 -79.23 -0.64
C THR A 25 -2.98 -79.39 0.75
N THR A 26 -3.93 -78.55 1.16
CA THR A 26 -4.65 -78.70 2.45
C THR A 26 -6.02 -79.36 2.33
N ILE A 27 -6.51 -79.61 1.11
CA ILE A 27 -7.83 -80.24 0.85
C ILE A 27 -7.71 -81.78 0.66
N ALA A 28 -6.50 -82.34 0.62
CA ALA A 28 -6.28 -83.77 0.35
C ALA A 28 -5.81 -84.61 1.56
N LEU A 29 -5.80 -84.05 2.78
CA LEU A 29 -5.31 -84.75 3.99
C LEU A 29 -6.38 -85.06 5.06
N PHE A 30 -7.68 -84.92 4.75
CA PHE A 30 -8.78 -85.22 5.68
C PHE A 30 -9.78 -86.27 5.19
N ILE A 31 -9.37 -87.19 4.32
CA ILE A 31 -10.18 -88.38 3.97
C ILE A 31 -9.32 -89.64 4.11
N SER A 32 -9.17 -90.12 5.35
CA SER A 32 -8.94 -91.53 5.71
C SER A 32 -8.89 -91.65 7.23
N GLY A 33 -10.01 -92.02 7.85
CA GLY A 33 -10.10 -92.26 9.29
C GLY A 33 -11.54 -92.47 9.76
N CYS A 34 -12.21 -93.47 9.23
CA CYS A 34 -13.51 -93.92 9.74
C CYS A 34 -13.34 -94.66 11.09
N GLN A 35 -14.40 -94.56 11.92
CA GLN A 35 -14.82 -95.46 13.01
C GLN A 35 -14.31 -95.16 14.43
N MET A 36 -15.11 -94.42 15.22
CA MET A 36 -15.89 -94.99 16.35
C MET A 36 -16.71 -93.91 17.07
N PHE A 37 -17.90 -94.32 17.52
CA PHE A 37 -18.90 -93.63 18.35
C PHE A 37 -19.81 -92.56 17.71
N GLN A 38 -21.05 -93.00 17.46
CA GLN A 38 -22.26 -92.21 17.25
C GLN A 38 -22.76 -91.65 18.59
N SER A 39 -22.80 -90.33 18.69
CA SER A 39 -23.78 -89.59 19.48
C SER A 39 -24.07 -88.31 18.70
N GLU A 40 -25.34 -88.05 18.36
CA GLU A 40 -25.75 -86.84 17.65
C GLU A 40 -25.22 -85.58 18.36
N PRO A 41 -24.53 -84.65 17.67
CA PRO A 41 -24.29 -83.35 18.27
C PRO A 41 -25.63 -82.60 18.26
N ALA A 42 -26.07 -82.20 19.45
CA ALA A 42 -27.18 -81.28 19.64
C ALA A 42 -27.04 -80.09 18.68
N ARG A 43 -28.12 -79.75 17.97
CA ARG A 43 -28.23 -78.48 17.23
C ARG A 43 -27.82 -77.36 18.20
N VAL A 44 -26.71 -76.68 17.92
CA VAL A 44 -26.39 -75.41 18.56
C VAL A 44 -27.50 -74.44 18.14
N ALA A 45 -28.46 -74.24 19.03
CA ALA A 45 -29.57 -73.32 18.81
C ALA A 45 -29.00 -71.90 18.70
N ASP A 46 -29.50 -71.12 17.74
CA ASP A 46 -29.15 -69.71 17.62
C ASP A 46 -29.54 -69.00 18.94
N PRO A 47 -28.60 -68.44 19.71
CA PRO A 47 -28.88 -67.77 20.98
C PRO A 47 -29.75 -66.51 20.82
N ALA A 48 -30.12 -66.13 19.59
CA ALA A 48 -31.04 -65.06 19.26
C ALA A 48 -32.52 -65.46 19.17
N LEU A 49 -32.86 -66.75 19.29
CA LEU A 49 -34.25 -67.25 19.26
C LEU A 49 -34.82 -67.36 20.68
N LEU A 50 -36.09 -66.99 20.86
CA LEU A 50 -36.80 -67.02 22.16
C LEU A 50 -36.68 -68.39 22.88
N GLU A 51 -36.75 -69.46 22.10
CA GLU A 51 -36.77 -70.85 22.59
C GLU A 51 -35.39 -71.31 23.11
N SER A 52 -34.29 -70.67 22.69
CA SER A 52 -32.93 -71.04 23.09
C SER A 52 -32.40 -70.26 24.30
N LEU A 53 -33.13 -69.23 24.73
CA LEU A 53 -32.74 -68.36 25.83
C LEU A 53 -33.01 -69.00 27.19
N ARG A 54 -31.95 -69.09 27.99
CA ARG A 54 -31.96 -69.45 29.41
C ARG A 54 -31.27 -68.33 30.21
N PRO A 55 -31.69 -68.09 31.47
CA PRO A 55 -30.96 -67.21 32.38
C PRO A 55 -29.48 -67.63 32.47
N ALA A 56 -28.60 -66.68 32.75
CA ALA A 56 -27.20 -66.95 33.06
C ALA A 56 -27.12 -67.91 34.27
N ASP A 57 -26.14 -68.82 34.26
CA ASP A 57 -25.89 -69.72 35.38
C ASP A 57 -25.51 -68.90 36.62
N ILE A 58 -26.48 -68.68 37.50
CA ILE A 58 -26.25 -68.15 38.84
C ILE A 58 -25.64 -69.31 39.62
N GLN A 59 -24.32 -69.25 39.90
CA GLN A 59 -23.74 -70.22 40.82
C GLN A 59 -24.53 -70.13 42.14
N PRO A 60 -25.09 -71.25 42.65
CA PRO A 60 -25.74 -71.23 43.93
C PRO A 60 -24.76 -70.66 44.94
N ALA A 61 -25.18 -69.63 45.69
CA ALA A 61 -24.37 -69.09 46.77
C ALA A 61 -23.96 -70.27 47.65
N THR A 62 -22.68 -70.63 47.61
CA THR A 62 -22.14 -71.69 48.45
C THR A 62 -22.41 -71.26 49.88
N LEU A 63 -23.21 -72.06 50.58
CA LEU A 63 -23.53 -71.83 51.98
C LEU A 63 -22.22 -71.64 52.73
N ASN A 64 -22.13 -70.51 53.44
CA ASN A 64 -20.94 -70.10 54.17
C ASN A 64 -20.30 -71.30 54.87
N ASN A 65 -19.03 -71.56 54.54
CA ASN A 65 -18.18 -72.52 55.24
C ASN A 65 -18.22 -72.18 56.73
N TYR A 66 -18.76 -73.09 57.55
CA TYR A 66 -18.57 -73.03 58.97
C TYR A 66 -17.06 -73.16 59.25
N THR A 67 -16.55 -72.25 60.08
CA THR A 67 -15.17 -72.27 60.57
C THR A 67 -14.83 -73.63 61.14
N GLN A 68 -13.76 -74.25 60.63
CA GLN A 68 -13.15 -75.47 61.15
C GLN A 68 -13.01 -75.35 62.68
N SER A 69 -13.72 -76.23 63.40
CA SER A 69 -13.52 -76.46 64.83
C SER A 69 -12.45 -77.53 64.99
N ASP A 70 -11.51 -77.37 65.92
CA ASP A 70 -10.45 -78.35 66.25
C ASP A 70 -11.00 -79.65 66.91
N VAL A 71 -12.29 -79.97 66.75
CA VAL A 71 -12.99 -81.09 67.41
C VAL A 71 -13.66 -81.97 66.35
N ASP A 72 -13.43 -83.29 66.41
CA ASP A 72 -13.99 -84.27 65.48
C ASP A 72 -15.53 -84.33 65.56
N LEU A 73 -16.20 -84.17 64.42
CA LEU A 73 -17.66 -84.14 64.32
C LEU A 73 -18.29 -85.48 64.71
N GLU A 74 -17.63 -86.61 64.42
CA GLU A 74 -18.14 -87.93 64.78
C GLU A 74 -18.20 -88.11 66.30
N ASP A 75 -17.17 -87.64 67.01
CA ASP A 75 -17.12 -87.67 68.47
C ASP A 75 -18.23 -86.81 69.08
N VAL A 76 -18.52 -85.63 68.50
CA VAL A 76 -19.61 -84.78 68.98
C VAL A 76 -20.97 -85.45 68.75
N ILE A 77 -21.21 -86.04 67.58
CA ILE A 77 -22.45 -86.77 67.29
C ILE A 77 -22.65 -87.95 68.24
N ALA A 78 -21.60 -88.73 68.51
CA ALA A 78 -21.65 -89.84 69.46
C ALA A 78 -22.00 -89.37 70.87
N ASN A 79 -21.34 -88.32 71.37
CA ASN A 79 -21.60 -87.75 72.69
C ASN A 79 -23.05 -87.26 72.85
N TYR A 80 -23.59 -86.54 71.84
CA TYR A 80 -24.99 -86.09 71.88
C TYR A 80 -25.98 -87.27 71.78
N SER A 81 -25.63 -88.33 71.04
CA SER A 81 -26.46 -89.54 70.92
C SER A 81 -26.52 -90.32 72.24
N GLU A 82 -25.41 -90.43 72.97
CA GLU A 82 -25.35 -91.05 74.30
C GLU A 82 -26.01 -90.21 75.40
N LEU A 83 -25.93 -88.89 75.30
CA LEU A 83 -26.58 -87.97 76.23
C LEU A 83 -28.11 -88.07 76.15
N LEU A 84 -28.65 -88.23 74.95
CA LEU A 84 -30.09 -88.17 74.70
C LEU A 84 -30.95 -89.08 75.61
N PRO A 85 -30.67 -90.39 75.79
CA PRO A 85 -31.46 -91.25 76.68
C PRO A 85 -31.29 -90.95 78.18
N LEU A 86 -30.28 -90.15 78.58
CA LEU A 86 -29.99 -89.80 79.97
C LEU A 86 -30.70 -88.53 80.45
N LEU A 87 -31.30 -87.77 79.54
CA LEU A 87 -32.01 -86.54 79.87
C LEU A 87 -33.42 -86.88 80.36
N GLU A 88 -33.83 -86.33 81.50
CA GLU A 88 -35.18 -86.54 82.04
C GLU A 88 -36.16 -85.44 81.60
N SER A 89 -35.67 -84.22 81.35
CA SER A 89 -36.48 -83.08 80.92
C SER A 89 -36.86 -83.18 79.44
N PRO A 90 -38.16 -83.10 79.09
CA PRO A 90 -38.60 -83.05 77.70
C PRO A 90 -38.00 -81.88 76.90
N GLU A 91 -37.73 -80.74 77.56
CA GLU A 91 -37.12 -79.56 76.91
C GLU A 91 -35.63 -79.79 76.59
N ASP A 92 -34.90 -80.49 77.47
CA ASP A 92 -33.49 -80.81 77.25
C ASP A 92 -33.34 -81.90 76.18
N GLN A 93 -34.18 -82.94 76.24
CA GLN A 93 -34.28 -83.96 75.20
C GLN A 93 -34.56 -83.34 73.83
N LEU A 94 -35.49 -82.38 73.77
CA LEU A 94 -35.83 -81.64 72.56
C LEU A 94 -34.63 -80.83 72.01
N THR A 95 -33.90 -80.15 72.90
CA THR A 95 -32.72 -79.36 72.53
C THR A 95 -31.62 -80.25 71.97
N VAL A 96 -31.37 -81.40 72.61
CA VAL A 96 -30.37 -82.38 72.17
C VAL A 96 -30.78 -83.08 70.88
N LEU A 97 -32.05 -83.44 70.69
CA LEU A 97 -32.57 -83.98 69.42
C LEU A 97 -32.38 -83.01 68.25
N HIS A 98 -32.72 -81.75 68.45
CA HIS A 98 -32.54 -80.73 67.42
C HIS A 98 -31.05 -80.52 67.11
N ARG A 99 -30.20 -80.48 68.13
CA ARG A 99 -28.74 -80.36 67.94
C ARG A 99 -28.15 -81.58 67.22
N LEU A 100 -28.61 -82.78 67.53
CA LEU A 100 -28.18 -84.00 66.88
C LEU A 100 -28.57 -84.01 65.40
N ALA A 101 -29.79 -83.56 65.07
CA ALA A 101 -30.24 -83.39 63.69
C ALA A 101 -29.40 -82.35 62.91
N ASP A 102 -29.07 -81.21 63.54
CA ASP A 102 -28.14 -80.22 62.96
C ASP A 102 -26.76 -80.82 62.67
N LEU A 103 -26.21 -81.60 63.62
CA LEU A 103 -24.88 -82.22 63.47
C LEU A 103 -24.86 -83.33 62.41
N LYS A 104 -25.94 -84.09 62.30
CA LYS A 104 -26.10 -85.12 61.26
C LYS A 104 -26.19 -84.51 59.87
N LEU A 105 -26.94 -83.41 59.73
CA LEU A 105 -26.94 -82.61 58.51
C LEU A 105 -25.52 -82.08 58.18
N LEU A 106 -24.81 -81.52 59.17
CA LEU A 106 -23.43 -81.05 58.99
C LEU A 106 -22.50 -82.17 58.49
N LYS A 107 -22.65 -83.39 59.04
CA LYS A 107 -21.90 -84.56 58.59
C LYS A 107 -22.26 -84.96 57.15
N GLY A 108 -23.55 -84.89 56.79
CA GLY A 108 -24.02 -85.10 55.43
C GLY A 108 -23.43 -84.11 54.42
N GLU A 109 -23.10 -82.88 54.85
CA GLU A 109 -22.43 -81.87 54.02
C GLU A 109 -20.93 -82.12 53.81
N GLU A 110 -20.26 -82.80 54.76
CA GLU A 110 -18.80 -83.04 54.73
C GLU A 110 -18.39 -84.29 53.91
N ILE A 111 -19.31 -85.21 53.65
CA ILE A 111 -19.01 -86.53 53.07
C ILE A 111 -19.41 -86.58 51.58
N MET A 112 -18.71 -87.40 50.77
CA MET A 112 -19.03 -87.58 49.34
C MET A 112 -20.46 -88.13 49.12
N ALA A 113 -21.09 -87.71 48.02
CA ALA A 113 -22.53 -87.84 47.74
C ALA A 113 -23.15 -89.24 47.97
N GLU A 114 -22.41 -90.33 47.75
CA GLU A 114 -22.94 -91.71 47.95
C GLU A 114 -23.02 -92.13 49.42
N GLN A 115 -22.19 -91.56 50.31
CA GLN A 115 -22.19 -91.85 51.75
C GLN A 115 -23.03 -90.85 52.57
N ALA A 116 -23.41 -89.72 51.95
CA ALA A 116 -24.26 -88.72 52.58
C ALA A 116 -25.72 -89.18 52.76
N ILE A 117 -26.19 -90.13 51.94
CA ILE A 117 -27.61 -90.55 51.89
C ILE A 117 -28.12 -91.04 53.26
N ASP A 118 -27.37 -91.94 53.92
CA ASP A 118 -27.79 -92.52 55.20
C ASP A 118 -27.84 -91.47 56.33
N GLU A 119 -26.88 -90.55 56.38
CA GLU A 119 -26.82 -89.49 57.39
C GLU A 119 -27.89 -88.41 57.16
N LEU A 120 -28.22 -88.10 55.89
CA LEU A 120 -29.29 -87.20 55.51
C LEU A 120 -30.67 -87.80 55.82
N ASP A 121 -30.88 -89.11 55.63
CA ASP A 121 -32.12 -89.80 56.01
C ASP A 121 -32.37 -89.75 57.53
N ILE A 122 -31.33 -89.96 58.32
CA ILE A 122 -31.41 -89.81 59.79
C ILE A 122 -31.79 -88.37 60.16
N ALA A 123 -31.20 -87.37 59.51
CA ALA A 123 -31.54 -85.97 59.75
C ALA A 123 -32.98 -85.66 59.35
N ILE A 124 -33.47 -86.16 58.21
CA ILE A 124 -34.86 -86.02 57.75
C ILE A 124 -35.83 -86.59 58.78
N ASP A 125 -35.61 -87.84 59.22
CA ASP A 125 -36.48 -88.50 60.20
C ASP A 125 -36.48 -87.75 61.54
N ALA A 126 -35.33 -87.26 61.98
CA ALA A 126 -35.22 -86.45 63.19
C ALA A 126 -35.99 -85.13 63.08
N TYR A 127 -35.84 -84.38 61.99
CA TYR A 127 -36.58 -83.13 61.78
C TYR A 127 -38.09 -83.38 61.63
N LYS A 128 -38.53 -84.42 60.90
CA LYS A 128 -39.95 -84.79 60.79
C LYS A 128 -40.54 -85.19 62.14
N GLY A 129 -39.79 -85.96 62.95
CA GLY A 129 -40.18 -86.33 64.30
C GLY A 129 -40.32 -85.11 65.22
N LEU A 130 -39.41 -84.14 65.11
CA LEU A 130 -39.48 -82.87 65.84
C LEU A 130 -40.75 -82.07 65.47
N LEU A 131 -41.06 -81.96 64.18
CA LEU A 131 -42.25 -81.25 63.70
C LEU A 131 -43.56 -81.97 64.06
N GLN A 132 -43.59 -83.30 64.04
CA GLN A 132 -44.78 -84.08 64.39
C GLN A 132 -45.09 -84.02 65.90
N ARG A 133 -44.04 -84.10 66.74
CA ARG A 133 -44.21 -84.15 68.20
C ARG A 133 -44.44 -82.77 68.81
N TYR A 134 -43.95 -81.71 68.15
CA TYR A 134 -44.05 -80.33 68.62
C TYR A 134 -44.46 -79.37 67.47
N PRO A 135 -45.70 -79.48 66.95
CA PRO A 135 -46.12 -78.75 65.75
C PRO A 135 -46.20 -77.22 65.94
N ASP A 136 -46.58 -76.73 67.13
CA ASP A 136 -46.91 -75.32 67.36
C ASP A 136 -45.75 -74.45 67.89
N ARG A 137 -44.49 -74.89 67.77
CA ARG A 137 -43.34 -74.10 68.28
C ARG A 137 -43.05 -72.90 67.38
N GLU A 138 -42.87 -71.74 68.00
CA GLU A 138 -42.49 -70.50 67.29
C GLU A 138 -41.14 -70.60 66.55
N VAL A 139 -40.25 -71.50 67.00
CA VAL A 139 -38.91 -71.72 66.42
C VAL A 139 -38.86 -72.86 65.39
N ASN A 140 -40.01 -73.40 64.97
CA ASN A 140 -40.07 -74.45 63.95
C ASN A 140 -39.66 -73.94 62.56
N ASP A 141 -39.58 -72.63 62.35
CA ASP A 141 -39.06 -72.03 61.12
C ASP A 141 -37.65 -72.54 60.76
N ARG A 142 -36.75 -72.63 61.74
CA ARG A 142 -35.41 -73.22 61.57
C ARG A 142 -35.47 -74.71 61.24
N VAL A 143 -36.38 -75.46 61.87
CA VAL A 143 -36.54 -76.89 61.66
C VAL A 143 -37.03 -77.18 60.24
N TYR A 144 -38.03 -76.43 59.77
CA TYR A 144 -38.49 -76.51 58.39
C TYR A 144 -37.42 -76.08 57.38
N TYR A 145 -36.63 -75.05 57.68
CA TYR A 145 -35.52 -74.63 56.81
C TYR A 145 -34.45 -75.71 56.69
N GLN A 146 -34.00 -76.30 57.80
CA GLN A 146 -33.01 -77.38 57.77
C GLN A 146 -33.55 -78.65 57.10
N LEU A 147 -34.82 -78.99 57.34
CA LEU A 147 -35.47 -80.12 56.66
C LEU A 147 -35.52 -79.88 55.14
N ALA A 148 -35.89 -78.69 54.70
CA ALA A 148 -35.89 -78.31 53.29
C ALA A 148 -34.48 -78.44 52.70
N LYS A 149 -33.46 -77.90 53.38
CA LYS A 149 -32.05 -78.02 52.99
C LYS A 149 -31.58 -79.49 52.91
N THR A 150 -32.04 -80.33 53.83
CA THR A 150 -31.70 -81.77 53.83
C THR A 150 -32.32 -82.47 52.62
N TYR A 151 -33.56 -82.11 52.26
CA TYR A 151 -34.21 -82.60 51.03
C TYR A 151 -33.50 -82.14 49.76
N ASP A 152 -33.02 -80.90 49.72
CA ASP A 152 -32.24 -80.35 48.60
C ASP A 152 -30.95 -81.15 48.36
N LEU A 153 -30.16 -81.38 49.42
CA LEU A 153 -28.92 -82.16 49.36
C LEU A 153 -29.13 -83.61 48.89
N LYS A 154 -30.30 -84.19 49.19
CA LYS A 154 -30.68 -85.54 48.76
C LYS A 154 -31.26 -85.59 47.33
N GLY A 155 -31.57 -84.43 46.74
CA GLY A 155 -32.22 -84.32 45.43
C GLY A 155 -33.73 -84.61 45.44
N GLU A 156 -34.38 -84.58 46.60
CA GLU A 156 -35.83 -84.80 46.74
C GLU A 156 -36.63 -83.50 46.50
N VAL A 157 -36.73 -83.08 45.23
CA VAL A 157 -37.28 -81.77 44.82
C VAL A 157 -38.73 -81.53 45.28
N ASP A 158 -39.62 -82.52 45.20
CA ASP A 158 -41.03 -82.36 45.61
C ASP A 158 -41.17 -82.12 47.13
N ASN A 159 -40.41 -82.89 47.92
CA ASN A 159 -40.37 -82.73 49.37
C ASN A 159 -39.70 -81.42 49.75
N TYR A 160 -38.67 -81.00 49.03
CA TYR A 160 -38.03 -79.71 49.20
C TYR A 160 -39.01 -78.55 48.97
N LEU A 161 -39.70 -78.52 47.82
CA LEU A 161 -40.68 -77.48 47.48
C LEU A 161 -41.85 -77.42 48.46
N SER A 162 -42.39 -78.58 48.86
CA SER A 162 -43.50 -78.64 49.82
C SER A 162 -43.08 -78.11 51.19
N THR A 163 -41.88 -78.48 51.65
CA THR A 163 -41.33 -78.04 52.94
C THR A 163 -41.08 -76.54 52.95
N LEU A 164 -40.49 -75.98 51.89
CA LEU A 164 -40.32 -74.54 51.75
C LEU A 164 -41.67 -73.80 51.70
N THR A 165 -42.67 -74.37 51.03
CA THR A 165 -44.03 -73.80 50.96
C THR A 165 -44.70 -73.73 52.33
N ILE A 166 -44.53 -74.78 53.16
CA ILE A 166 -45.00 -74.78 54.55
C ILE A 166 -44.25 -73.71 55.36
N LEU A 167 -42.91 -73.62 55.22
CA LEU A 167 -42.09 -72.63 55.92
C LEU A 167 -42.57 -71.21 55.66
N VAL A 168 -42.69 -70.80 54.39
CA VAL A 168 -43.05 -69.42 54.04
C VAL A 168 -44.52 -69.09 54.31
N GLY A 169 -45.41 -70.10 54.26
CA GLY A 169 -46.82 -69.92 54.59
C GLY A 169 -47.10 -69.82 56.10
N THR A 170 -46.38 -70.61 56.91
CA THR A 170 -46.59 -70.69 58.37
C THR A 170 -45.75 -69.65 59.12
N PHE A 171 -44.54 -69.36 58.63
CA PHE A 171 -43.59 -68.43 59.24
C PHE A 171 -43.17 -67.31 58.26
N PRO A 172 -44.10 -66.44 57.82
CA PRO A 172 -43.83 -65.41 56.81
C PRO A 172 -42.86 -64.31 57.27
N LYS A 173 -42.57 -64.22 58.58
CA LYS A 173 -41.62 -63.26 59.17
C LYS A 173 -40.29 -63.91 59.59
N SER A 174 -40.04 -65.16 59.18
CA SER A 174 -38.79 -65.83 59.52
C SER A 174 -37.59 -65.15 58.85
N LYS A 175 -36.43 -65.20 59.51
CA LYS A 175 -35.17 -64.78 58.89
C LYS A 175 -34.80 -65.62 57.66
N TYR A 176 -35.38 -66.81 57.52
CA TYR A 176 -35.17 -67.72 56.39
C TYR A 176 -36.13 -67.45 55.22
N THR A 177 -37.13 -66.58 55.38
CA THR A 177 -38.19 -66.39 54.38
C THR A 177 -37.65 -65.91 53.03
N ALA A 178 -36.67 -64.99 53.00
CA ALA A 178 -36.10 -64.50 51.74
C ALA A 178 -35.45 -65.64 50.93
N GLU A 179 -34.58 -66.42 51.56
CA GLU A 179 -33.95 -67.57 50.91
C GLU A 179 -34.98 -68.64 50.54
N ALA A 180 -35.88 -68.97 51.45
CA ALA A 180 -36.90 -69.99 51.20
C ALA A 180 -37.80 -69.62 50.02
N GLN A 181 -38.23 -68.35 49.92
CA GLN A 181 -38.99 -67.86 48.77
C GLN A 181 -38.17 -67.87 47.49
N PHE A 182 -36.89 -67.50 47.55
CA PHE A 182 -36.00 -67.52 46.39
C PHE A 182 -35.83 -68.94 45.83
N ARG A 183 -35.52 -69.92 46.71
CA ARG A 183 -35.38 -71.33 46.35
C ARG A 183 -36.69 -71.92 45.80
N ARG A 184 -37.84 -71.58 46.39
CA ARG A 184 -39.15 -71.94 45.82
C ARG A 184 -39.30 -71.43 44.41
N GLY A 185 -38.93 -70.16 44.17
CA GLY A 185 -38.95 -69.56 42.84
C GLY A 185 -38.07 -70.31 41.85
N GLU A 186 -36.85 -70.68 42.21
CA GLU A 186 -35.93 -71.44 41.34
C GLU A 186 -36.50 -72.81 40.93
N ILE A 187 -37.10 -73.54 41.88
CA ILE A 187 -37.73 -74.84 41.62
C ILE A 187 -38.94 -74.66 40.69
N LEU A 188 -39.81 -73.71 40.99
CA LEU A 188 -41.02 -73.43 40.18
C LEU A 188 -40.64 -72.97 38.76
N PHE A 189 -39.60 -72.16 38.63
CA PHE A 189 -39.09 -71.70 37.34
C PHE A 189 -38.56 -72.87 36.50
N SER A 190 -37.83 -73.79 37.12
CA SER A 190 -37.32 -75.01 36.47
C SER A 190 -38.44 -76.00 36.12
N ALA A 191 -39.56 -75.97 36.83
CA ALA A 191 -40.79 -76.71 36.53
C ALA A 191 -41.68 -76.01 35.48
N GLU A 192 -41.23 -74.91 34.88
CA GLU A 192 -41.97 -74.08 33.91
C GLU A 192 -43.26 -73.42 34.47
N ASP A 193 -43.47 -73.45 35.80
CA ASP A 193 -44.51 -72.68 36.47
C ASP A 193 -44.03 -71.24 36.69
N TYR A 194 -43.97 -70.47 35.61
CA TYR A 194 -43.47 -69.10 35.64
C TYR A 194 -44.33 -68.15 36.47
N VAL A 195 -45.63 -68.43 36.62
CA VAL A 195 -46.54 -67.61 37.45
C VAL A 195 -46.25 -67.86 38.92
N GLY A 196 -46.10 -69.12 39.33
CA GLY A 196 -45.70 -69.47 40.68
C GLY A 196 -44.29 -68.96 41.02
N ALA A 197 -43.36 -69.07 40.07
CA ALA A 197 -42.00 -68.58 40.21
C ALA A 197 -41.94 -67.06 40.44
N GLU A 198 -42.64 -66.28 39.61
CA GLU A 198 -42.75 -64.83 39.76
C GLU A 198 -43.30 -64.43 41.14
N GLN A 199 -44.39 -65.07 41.61
CA GLN A 199 -44.95 -64.80 42.93
C GLN A 199 -43.95 -65.07 44.06
N ALA A 200 -43.16 -66.14 43.94
CA ALA A 200 -42.12 -66.48 44.91
C ALA A 200 -40.93 -65.50 44.87
N PHE A 201 -40.48 -65.09 43.68
CA PHE A 201 -39.43 -64.07 43.55
C PHE A 201 -39.90 -62.68 44.01
N GLU A 202 -41.14 -62.30 43.70
CA GLU A 202 -41.75 -61.06 44.21
C GLU A 202 -41.87 -61.08 45.74
N ALA A 203 -42.25 -62.20 46.34
CA ALA A 203 -42.23 -62.35 47.79
C ALA A 203 -40.81 -62.22 48.37
N THR A 204 -39.78 -62.68 47.65
CA THR A 204 -38.37 -62.48 48.03
C THR A 204 -37.99 -60.99 47.99
N VAL A 205 -38.36 -60.30 46.91
CA VAL A 205 -38.17 -58.85 46.75
C VAL A 205 -38.85 -58.07 47.88
N ALA A 206 -40.08 -58.45 48.25
CA ALA A 206 -40.85 -57.79 49.30
C ALA A 206 -40.22 -57.88 50.70
N VAL A 207 -39.33 -58.85 50.95
CA VAL A 207 -38.54 -58.92 52.20
C VAL A 207 -37.53 -57.76 52.28
N GLY A 208 -37.07 -57.23 51.14
CA GLY A 208 -36.15 -56.11 51.07
C GLY A 208 -34.68 -56.53 51.22
N ASN A 209 -33.96 -55.92 52.18
CA ASN A 209 -32.50 -56.02 52.36
C ASN A 209 -32.03 -57.47 52.62
N SER A 210 -31.85 -58.22 51.54
CA SER A 210 -31.42 -59.61 51.51
C SER A 210 -30.33 -59.80 50.45
N SER A 211 -29.44 -60.77 50.66
CA SER A 211 -28.42 -61.14 49.67
C SER A 211 -29.01 -61.69 48.37
N PHE A 212 -30.30 -62.02 48.35
CA PHE A 212 -31.02 -62.56 47.19
C PHE A 212 -31.73 -61.48 46.37
N LEU A 213 -31.75 -60.22 46.82
CA LEU A 213 -32.59 -59.18 46.24
C LEU A 213 -32.35 -58.97 44.73
N ALA A 214 -31.09 -58.79 44.31
CA ALA A 214 -30.76 -58.60 42.89
C ALA A 214 -31.10 -59.82 42.02
N ASN A 215 -30.78 -61.03 42.52
CA ASN A 215 -31.12 -62.27 41.82
C ASN A 215 -32.64 -62.51 41.77
N ALA A 216 -33.38 -62.09 42.80
CA ALA A 216 -34.83 -62.21 42.84
C ALA A 216 -35.49 -61.30 41.81
N HIS A 217 -35.06 -60.03 41.69
CA HIS A 217 -35.52 -59.16 40.60
C HIS A 217 -35.16 -59.73 39.22
N TYR A 218 -33.95 -60.29 39.07
CA TYR A 218 -33.50 -60.89 37.82
C TYR A 218 -34.36 -62.09 37.42
N MET A 219 -34.59 -63.02 38.35
CA MET A 219 -35.41 -64.20 38.09
C MET A 219 -36.91 -63.88 38.00
N LYS A 220 -37.40 -62.84 38.69
CA LYS A 220 -38.74 -62.27 38.48
C LYS A 220 -38.89 -61.78 37.02
N GLY A 221 -37.95 -60.96 36.54
CA GLY A 221 -37.95 -60.47 35.17
C GLY A 221 -37.87 -61.59 34.13
N TRP A 222 -37.09 -62.64 34.38
CA TRP A 222 -37.08 -63.84 33.52
C TRP A 222 -38.41 -64.60 33.54
N SER A 223 -39.07 -64.68 34.69
CA SER A 223 -40.39 -65.31 34.82
C SER A 223 -41.44 -64.53 34.02
N GLU A 224 -41.43 -63.19 34.10
CA GLU A 224 -42.29 -62.29 33.32
C GLU A 224 -41.99 -62.38 31.82
N PHE A 225 -40.71 -62.46 31.44
CA PHE A 225 -40.28 -62.63 30.05
C PHE A 225 -40.80 -63.94 29.45
N LYS A 226 -40.70 -65.06 30.18
CA LYS A 226 -41.22 -66.37 29.74
C LYS A 226 -42.75 -66.39 29.66
N GLN A 227 -43.43 -65.50 30.39
CA GLN A 227 -44.87 -65.25 30.26
C GLN A 227 -45.23 -64.28 29.12
N THR A 228 -44.27 -63.85 28.30
CA THR A 228 -44.44 -62.85 27.22
C THR A 228 -44.85 -61.45 27.69
N ARG A 229 -44.73 -61.17 28.99
CA ARG A 229 -44.99 -59.85 29.59
C ARG A 229 -43.74 -58.99 29.56
N TYR A 230 -43.33 -58.62 28.35
CA TYR A 230 -42.07 -57.94 28.11
C TYR A 230 -41.94 -56.56 28.78
N ASN A 231 -43.04 -55.80 28.92
CA ASN A 231 -43.00 -54.51 29.61
C ASN A 231 -42.71 -54.68 31.11
N ASP A 232 -43.38 -55.63 31.76
CA ASP A 232 -43.16 -55.94 33.18
C ASP A 232 -41.72 -56.44 33.39
N ALA A 233 -41.28 -57.36 32.53
CA ALA A 233 -39.92 -57.89 32.54
C ALA A 233 -38.86 -56.80 32.43
N LEU A 234 -39.03 -55.83 31.51
CA LEU A 234 -38.11 -54.70 31.37
C LEU A 234 -38.02 -53.84 32.64
N LEU A 235 -39.13 -53.62 33.36
CA LEU A 235 -39.13 -52.90 34.62
C LEU A 235 -38.41 -53.69 35.72
N SER A 236 -38.69 -54.99 35.84
CA SER A 236 -37.97 -55.87 36.76
C SER A 236 -36.46 -55.90 36.46
N PHE A 237 -36.08 -55.87 35.19
CA PHE A 237 -34.68 -55.78 34.76
C PHE A 237 -34.04 -54.43 35.08
N VAL A 238 -34.79 -53.33 34.97
CA VAL A 238 -34.35 -52.01 35.44
C VAL A 238 -34.10 -52.04 36.95
N ASP A 239 -34.96 -52.68 37.74
CA ASP A 239 -34.74 -52.83 39.20
C ASP A 239 -33.43 -53.60 39.50
N VAL A 240 -33.08 -54.61 38.69
CA VAL A 240 -31.77 -55.28 38.80
C VAL A 240 -30.65 -54.28 38.55
N LEU A 241 -30.77 -53.48 37.50
CA LEU A 241 -29.75 -52.48 37.13
C LEU A 241 -29.60 -51.38 38.18
N ASP A 242 -30.68 -50.93 38.81
CA ASP A 242 -30.63 -49.97 39.92
C ASP A 242 -29.81 -50.52 41.11
N LEU A 243 -29.84 -51.85 41.33
CA LEU A 243 -29.08 -52.51 42.40
C LEU A 243 -27.61 -52.76 42.04
N VAL A 244 -27.32 -53.14 40.80
CA VAL A 244 -25.96 -53.57 40.38
C VAL A 244 -25.16 -52.48 39.66
N MET A 245 -25.82 -51.41 39.22
CA MET A 245 -25.23 -50.22 38.58
C MET A 245 -25.76 -48.91 39.21
N PRO A 246 -25.56 -48.69 40.53
CA PRO A 246 -26.00 -47.45 41.17
C PRO A 246 -25.22 -46.24 40.62
N ASP A 247 -25.82 -45.04 40.67
CA ASP A 247 -25.30 -43.80 40.07
C ASP A 247 -23.84 -43.42 40.42
N SER A 248 -23.26 -44.02 41.46
CA SER A 248 -21.86 -43.85 41.85
C SER A 248 -20.85 -44.70 41.07
N LEU A 249 -21.28 -45.70 40.31
CA LEU A 249 -20.41 -46.64 39.61
C LEU A 249 -20.16 -46.21 38.15
N LYS A 250 -18.88 -46.21 37.74
CA LYS A 250 -18.52 -46.13 36.32
C LYS A 250 -18.71 -47.51 35.68
N VAL A 251 -19.17 -47.54 34.43
CA VAL A 251 -19.52 -48.73 33.61
C VAL A 251 -18.34 -49.74 33.39
N GLY A 252 -17.18 -49.52 34.01
CA GLY A 252 -16.04 -50.45 33.99
C GLY A 252 -15.75 -51.17 35.32
N GLU A 253 -16.47 -50.87 36.40
CA GLU A 253 -16.26 -51.44 37.75
C GLU A 253 -17.35 -52.43 38.16
N VAL A 254 -17.98 -53.12 37.21
CA VAL A 254 -18.90 -54.23 37.52
C VAL A 254 -18.05 -55.40 38.02
N GLU A 255 -18.14 -55.70 39.32
CA GLU A 255 -17.44 -56.83 39.95
C GLU A 255 -17.55 -58.11 39.11
N GLN A 256 -16.46 -58.88 39.05
CA GLN A 256 -16.34 -60.14 38.28
C GLN A 256 -17.46 -61.16 38.52
N ARG A 257 -18.27 -61.02 39.59
CA ARG A 257 -19.44 -61.86 39.88
C ARG A 257 -20.73 -61.45 39.15
N SER A 258 -20.85 -60.21 38.71
CA SER A 258 -22.09 -59.68 38.09
C SER A 258 -21.99 -59.54 36.56
N GLN A 259 -20.81 -59.74 35.97
CA GLN A 259 -20.60 -59.51 34.54
C GLN A 259 -21.46 -60.45 33.66
N THR A 260 -21.55 -61.75 33.96
CA THR A 260 -22.38 -62.68 33.17
C THR A 260 -23.88 -62.36 33.26
N MET A 261 -24.36 -62.01 34.46
CA MET A 261 -25.76 -61.65 34.69
C MET A 261 -26.12 -60.34 33.99
N VAL A 262 -25.30 -59.30 34.11
CA VAL A 262 -25.54 -57.99 33.48
C VAL A 262 -25.46 -58.08 31.95
N GLU A 263 -24.52 -58.86 31.41
CA GLU A 263 -24.41 -59.11 29.97
C GLU A 263 -25.64 -59.82 29.42
N ASP A 264 -26.12 -60.85 30.14
CA ASP A 264 -27.34 -61.56 29.80
C ASP A 264 -28.58 -60.66 29.93
N LEU A 265 -28.62 -59.83 30.96
CA LEU A 265 -29.68 -58.86 31.19
C LEU A 265 -29.84 -57.90 30.00
N PHE A 266 -28.76 -57.30 29.53
CA PHE A 266 -28.81 -56.45 28.33
C PHE A 266 -29.27 -57.21 27.09
N ARG A 267 -28.92 -58.49 26.95
CA ARG A 267 -29.37 -59.34 25.83
C ARG A 267 -30.88 -59.57 25.89
N VAL A 268 -31.43 -59.96 27.04
CA VAL A 268 -32.86 -60.22 27.19
C VAL A 268 -33.69 -58.93 27.16
N MET A 269 -33.16 -57.83 27.69
CA MET A 269 -33.75 -56.50 27.52
C MET A 269 -33.79 -56.11 26.04
N GLY A 270 -32.68 -56.27 25.31
CA GLY A 270 -32.62 -55.99 23.88
C GLY A 270 -33.63 -56.80 23.07
N LEU A 271 -33.81 -58.09 23.40
CA LEU A 271 -34.83 -58.90 22.74
C LEU A 271 -36.26 -58.44 23.10
N SER A 272 -36.52 -58.13 24.37
CA SER A 272 -37.80 -57.59 24.84
C SER A 272 -38.17 -56.30 24.10
N LEU A 273 -37.20 -55.40 23.94
CA LEU A 273 -37.35 -54.16 23.18
C LEU A 273 -37.68 -54.44 21.71
N SER A 274 -36.98 -55.38 21.07
CA SER A 274 -37.28 -55.77 19.68
C SER A 274 -38.70 -56.29 19.49
N TYR A 275 -39.30 -56.96 20.49
CA TYR A 275 -40.70 -57.40 20.40
C TYR A 275 -41.71 -56.29 20.66
N LEU A 276 -41.33 -55.26 21.42
CA LEU A 276 -42.22 -54.18 21.85
C LEU A 276 -42.22 -52.94 20.94
N GLY A 277 -41.51 -52.97 19.81
CA GLY A 277 -41.42 -51.83 18.87
C GLY A 277 -40.10 -51.06 18.94
N GLY A 278 -39.07 -51.63 19.55
CA GLY A 278 -37.69 -51.15 19.51
C GLY A 278 -37.51 -49.79 20.15
N ALA A 279 -37.21 -48.77 19.35
CA ALA A 279 -36.90 -47.42 19.82
C ALA A 279 -38.03 -46.81 20.66
N ASP A 280 -39.30 -47.03 20.27
CA ASP A 280 -40.47 -46.51 20.99
C ASP A 280 -40.65 -47.20 22.34
N ALA A 281 -40.36 -48.51 22.42
CA ALA A 281 -40.38 -49.26 23.67
C ALA A 281 -39.26 -48.81 24.62
N LEU A 282 -38.08 -48.51 24.07
CA LEU A 282 -36.94 -48.02 24.85
C LEU A 282 -37.20 -46.62 25.43
N GLU A 283 -37.79 -45.72 24.63
CA GLU A 283 -38.30 -44.43 25.13
C GLU A 283 -39.32 -44.64 26.25
N ASN A 284 -40.33 -45.49 26.02
CA ASN A 284 -41.38 -45.72 27.00
C ASN A 284 -40.85 -46.32 28.31
N LEU A 285 -39.86 -47.22 28.23
CA LEU A 285 -39.21 -47.81 29.40
C LEU A 285 -38.66 -46.74 30.35
N PHE A 286 -37.87 -45.80 29.83
CA PHE A 286 -37.27 -44.74 30.65
C PHE A 286 -38.20 -43.56 30.92
N ASN A 287 -39.31 -43.42 30.18
CA ASN A 287 -40.40 -42.53 30.58
C ASN A 287 -41.15 -43.04 31.82
N VAL A 288 -41.32 -44.37 31.95
CA VAL A 288 -41.98 -45.00 33.10
C VAL A 288 -41.02 -45.17 34.27
N ALA A 289 -39.82 -45.71 34.04
CA ALA A 289 -38.80 -45.87 35.07
C ALA A 289 -38.25 -44.52 35.54
N GLY A 290 -38.08 -43.56 34.63
CA GLY A 290 -37.37 -42.30 34.82
C GLY A 290 -35.88 -42.40 34.46
N HIS A 291 -35.19 -41.26 34.42
CA HIS A 291 -33.78 -41.17 34.01
C HIS A 291 -32.82 -41.86 34.98
N ARG A 292 -31.88 -42.64 34.43
CA ARG A 292 -30.83 -43.40 35.14
C ARG A 292 -29.47 -43.15 34.52
N SER A 293 -28.40 -43.17 35.31
CA SER A 293 -27.03 -42.98 34.79
C SER A 293 -26.62 -44.04 33.75
N TYR A 294 -27.12 -45.27 33.88
CA TYR A 294 -26.85 -46.37 32.96
C TYR A 294 -27.80 -46.43 31.75
N GLU A 295 -28.77 -45.51 31.62
CA GLU A 295 -29.70 -45.45 30.50
C GLU A 295 -28.97 -45.54 29.16
N ILE A 296 -27.88 -44.79 29.02
CA ILE A 296 -27.04 -44.77 27.82
C ILE A 296 -26.44 -46.15 27.46
N VAL A 297 -26.16 -46.98 28.47
CA VAL A 297 -25.62 -48.33 28.26
C VAL A 297 -26.70 -49.22 27.65
N VAL A 298 -27.96 -49.09 28.08
CA VAL A 298 -29.08 -49.84 27.49
C VAL A 298 -29.28 -49.45 26.02
N TYR A 299 -29.21 -48.15 25.71
CA TYR A 299 -29.24 -47.67 24.32
C TYR A 299 -28.09 -48.23 23.48
N ASP A 300 -26.85 -48.22 24.01
CA ASP A 300 -25.67 -48.76 23.32
C ASP A 300 -25.80 -50.26 23.04
N ARG A 301 -26.11 -51.04 24.09
CA ARG A 301 -26.20 -52.50 24.00
C ARG A 301 -27.33 -52.95 23.09
N TYR A 302 -28.46 -52.25 23.11
CA TYR A 302 -29.55 -52.56 22.19
C TYR A 302 -29.19 -52.21 20.74
N SER A 303 -28.55 -51.06 20.51
CA SER A 303 -28.11 -50.66 19.17
C SER A 303 -27.04 -51.60 18.61
N ASP A 304 -26.09 -52.05 19.43
CA ASP A 304 -25.07 -53.03 19.05
C ASP A 304 -25.70 -54.38 18.66
N LEU A 305 -26.70 -54.83 19.41
CA LEU A 305 -27.47 -56.03 19.08
C LEU A 305 -28.13 -55.89 17.70
N LEU A 306 -28.81 -54.77 17.44
CA LEU A 306 -29.47 -54.52 16.15
C LEU A 306 -28.47 -54.47 15.00
N ILE A 307 -27.31 -53.80 15.18
CA ILE A 307 -26.25 -53.74 14.18
C ILE A 307 -25.66 -55.13 13.92
N SER A 308 -25.44 -55.94 14.95
CA SER A 308 -24.92 -57.32 14.80
C SER A 308 -25.87 -58.23 14.01
N LYS A 309 -27.17 -57.92 14.02
CA LYS A 309 -28.23 -58.59 13.26
C LYS A 309 -28.50 -57.95 11.89
N GLU A 310 -27.67 -56.99 11.47
CA GLU A 310 -27.83 -56.20 10.24
C GLU A 310 -29.16 -55.41 10.18
N GLN A 311 -29.83 -55.19 11.32
CA GLN A 311 -31.05 -54.39 11.45
C GLN A 311 -30.70 -52.89 11.53
N TYR A 312 -30.06 -52.37 10.49
CA TYR A 312 -29.51 -51.02 10.49
C TYR A 312 -30.59 -49.94 10.66
N SER A 313 -31.74 -50.06 9.99
CA SER A 313 -32.84 -49.08 10.11
C SER A 313 -33.40 -48.97 11.54
N ASP A 314 -33.44 -50.08 12.27
CA ASP A 314 -33.92 -50.11 13.65
C ASP A 314 -32.89 -49.43 14.57
N ALA A 315 -31.60 -49.72 14.38
CA ALA A 315 -30.52 -49.05 15.12
C ALA A 315 -30.50 -47.53 14.87
N LEU A 316 -30.70 -47.10 13.61
CA LEU A 316 -30.84 -45.68 13.27
C LEU A 316 -32.04 -45.04 13.97
N SER A 317 -33.15 -45.77 14.11
CA SER A 317 -34.35 -45.29 14.82
C SER A 317 -34.07 -45.09 16.30
N VAL A 318 -33.32 -46.00 16.94
CA VAL A 318 -32.89 -45.87 18.34
C VAL A 318 -32.04 -44.61 18.55
N TYR A 319 -31.01 -44.40 17.72
CA TYR A 319 -30.16 -43.21 17.82
C TYR A 319 -30.93 -41.91 17.56
N ARG A 320 -31.74 -41.85 16.50
CA ARG A 320 -32.56 -40.68 16.16
C ARG A 320 -33.55 -40.36 17.28
N ARG A 321 -34.12 -41.38 17.91
CA ARG A 321 -35.04 -41.22 19.03
C ARG A 321 -34.36 -40.55 20.22
N PHE A 322 -33.19 -41.06 20.63
CA PHE A 322 -32.41 -40.47 21.71
C PHE A 322 -32.05 -39.00 21.42
N ILE A 323 -31.56 -38.70 20.21
CA ILE A 323 -31.21 -37.33 19.82
C ILE A 323 -32.43 -36.40 19.85
N THR A 324 -33.60 -36.90 19.46
CA THR A 324 -34.85 -36.11 19.47
C THR A 324 -35.28 -35.75 20.89
N LEU A 325 -35.16 -36.69 21.83
CA LEU A 325 -35.52 -36.49 23.24
C LEU A 325 -34.46 -35.69 24.01
N HIS A 326 -33.19 -35.87 23.65
CA HIS A 326 -32.05 -35.34 24.39
C HIS A 326 -31.05 -34.61 23.49
N PRO A 327 -31.47 -33.58 22.72
CA PRO A 327 -30.63 -32.95 21.70
C PRO A 327 -29.39 -32.23 22.27
N LEU A 328 -29.39 -31.92 23.57
CA LEU A 328 -28.30 -31.22 24.26
C LEU A 328 -27.46 -32.14 25.16
N ASN A 329 -27.75 -33.45 25.20
CA ASN A 329 -27.00 -34.41 26.01
C ASN A 329 -25.63 -34.71 25.39
N LEU A 330 -24.60 -34.87 26.22
CA LEU A 330 -23.22 -35.15 25.79
C LEU A 330 -23.06 -36.38 24.87
N ASN A 331 -23.98 -37.33 24.92
CA ASN A 331 -23.98 -38.50 24.03
C ASN A 331 -24.70 -38.28 22.70
N ALA A 332 -25.49 -37.22 22.54
CA ALA A 332 -26.22 -36.96 21.29
C ALA A 332 -25.30 -36.78 20.07
N PRO A 333 -24.15 -36.09 20.15
CA PRO A 333 -23.17 -36.06 19.06
C PRO A 333 -22.63 -37.46 18.74
N ARG A 334 -22.29 -38.26 19.75
CA ARG A 334 -21.81 -39.65 19.56
C ARG A 334 -22.84 -40.49 18.80
N TYR A 335 -24.12 -40.36 19.12
CA TYR A 335 -25.19 -41.05 18.39
C TYR A 335 -25.42 -40.51 16.98
N GLN A 336 -25.21 -39.22 16.74
CA GLN A 336 -25.21 -38.71 15.37
C GLN A 336 -24.03 -39.27 14.56
N ALA A 337 -22.85 -39.41 15.17
CA ALA A 337 -21.72 -40.09 14.55
C ALA A 337 -22.01 -41.59 14.30
N ASN A 338 -22.66 -42.27 15.25
CA ASN A 338 -23.09 -43.66 15.07
C ASN A 338 -24.13 -43.80 13.95
N ILE A 339 -25.03 -42.83 13.74
CA ILE A 339 -25.93 -42.80 12.58
C ILE A 339 -25.12 -42.81 11.29
N ILE A 340 -24.10 -41.94 11.18
CA ILE A 340 -23.23 -41.86 10.01
C ILE A 340 -22.49 -43.19 9.80
N GLY A 341 -21.86 -43.74 10.84
CA GLY A 341 -21.13 -45.01 10.77
C GLY A 341 -22.03 -46.22 10.46
N THR A 342 -23.26 -46.24 10.96
CA THR A 342 -24.24 -47.29 10.65
C THR A 342 -24.72 -47.19 9.20
N LEU A 343 -24.97 -45.99 8.68
CA LEU A 343 -25.30 -45.77 7.26
C LEU A 343 -24.15 -46.22 6.34
N GLU A 344 -22.89 -45.98 6.75
CA GLU A 344 -21.70 -46.46 6.05
C GLU A 344 -21.64 -47.99 5.99
N LYS A 345 -21.84 -48.66 7.14
CA LYS A 345 -21.93 -50.13 7.22
C LYS A 345 -23.06 -50.70 6.37
N ALA A 346 -24.22 -50.04 6.37
CA ALA A 346 -25.39 -50.44 5.58
C ALA A 346 -25.25 -50.15 4.06
N GLY A 347 -24.27 -49.34 3.65
CA GLY A 347 -24.08 -48.94 2.26
C GLY A 347 -25.06 -47.87 1.76
N PHE A 348 -25.79 -47.18 2.65
CA PHE A 348 -26.81 -46.18 2.33
C PHE A 348 -26.21 -44.80 2.04
N LYS A 349 -25.44 -44.70 0.95
CA LYS A 349 -24.61 -43.54 0.61
C LYS A 349 -25.36 -42.21 0.43
N ALA A 350 -26.64 -42.25 0.08
CA ALA A 350 -27.42 -41.04 -0.19
C ALA A 350 -27.65 -40.20 1.09
N GLU A 351 -27.87 -40.86 2.23
CA GLU A 351 -28.21 -40.20 3.49
C GLU A 351 -26.98 -39.72 4.27
N ILE A 352 -25.82 -40.37 4.09
CA ILE A 352 -24.57 -40.07 4.81
C ILE A 352 -24.22 -38.58 4.75
N PHE A 353 -24.30 -37.97 3.56
CA PHE A 353 -23.93 -36.57 3.40
C PHE A 353 -24.84 -35.63 4.21
N GLU A 354 -26.15 -35.87 4.19
CA GLU A 354 -27.11 -35.04 4.94
C GLU A 354 -26.92 -35.19 6.45
N GLU A 355 -26.58 -36.40 6.93
CA GLU A 355 -26.30 -36.62 8.36
C GLU A 355 -24.97 -36.02 8.81
N LYS A 356 -23.96 -35.96 7.93
CA LYS A 356 -22.70 -35.22 8.18
C LYS A 356 -22.96 -33.71 8.29
N VAL A 357 -23.80 -33.16 7.40
CA VAL A 357 -24.22 -31.75 7.48
C VAL A 357 -25.00 -31.50 8.78
N ARG A 358 -25.94 -32.38 9.14
CA ARG A 358 -26.71 -32.28 10.38
C ARG A 358 -25.81 -32.29 11.62
N PHE A 359 -24.78 -33.13 11.64
CA PHE A 359 -23.81 -33.15 12.74
C PHE A 359 -23.18 -31.77 12.94
N VAL A 360 -22.65 -31.18 11.86
CA VAL A 360 -22.01 -29.85 11.93
C VAL A 360 -23.02 -28.75 12.27
N ASP A 361 -24.25 -28.81 11.75
CA ASP A 361 -25.28 -27.80 12.03
C ASP A 361 -25.75 -27.82 13.49
N VAL A 362 -25.86 -29.00 14.10
CA VAL A 362 -26.41 -29.18 15.46
C VAL A 362 -25.33 -29.11 16.53
N TYR A 363 -24.13 -29.64 16.25
CA TYR A 363 -23.05 -29.79 17.23
C TYR A 363 -21.79 -28.96 16.92
N GLY A 364 -21.80 -28.22 15.81
CA GLY A 364 -20.72 -27.28 15.48
C GLY A 364 -20.57 -26.16 16.50
N ILE A 365 -19.45 -25.45 16.43
CA ILE A 365 -19.15 -24.34 17.35
C ILE A 365 -20.21 -23.25 17.24
N GLY A 366 -20.66 -22.77 18.41
CA GLY A 366 -21.70 -21.75 18.51
C GLY A 366 -23.14 -22.27 18.40
N SER A 367 -23.34 -23.59 18.24
CA SER A 367 -24.65 -24.23 18.33
C SER A 367 -25.26 -24.16 19.74
N ALA A 368 -26.55 -24.47 19.85
CA ALA A 368 -27.22 -24.58 21.14
C ALA A 368 -26.60 -25.67 22.03
N PHE A 369 -26.18 -26.79 21.44
CA PHE A 369 -25.44 -27.86 22.13
C PHE A 369 -24.15 -27.31 22.75
N TRP A 370 -23.39 -26.54 21.97
CA TRP A 370 -22.13 -25.96 22.41
C TRP A 370 -22.31 -25.01 23.59
N LEU A 371 -23.34 -24.15 23.53
CA LEU A 371 -23.61 -23.15 24.57
C LEU A 371 -23.92 -23.78 25.94
N VAL A 372 -24.62 -24.91 25.95
CA VAL A 372 -24.99 -25.62 27.19
C VAL A 372 -23.83 -26.45 27.74
N ASN A 373 -23.02 -27.06 26.87
CA ASN A 373 -21.98 -28.01 27.27
C ASN A 373 -20.55 -27.45 27.26
N LYS A 374 -20.38 -26.12 27.17
CA LYS A 374 -19.06 -25.46 27.04
C LYS A 374 -18.05 -25.81 28.13
N ASP A 375 -18.52 -26.17 29.33
CA ASP A 375 -17.69 -26.49 30.50
C ASP A 375 -17.44 -28.02 30.63
N GLN A 376 -17.87 -28.81 29.65
CA GLN A 376 -17.72 -30.27 29.59
C GLN A 376 -16.56 -30.68 28.67
N ASP A 377 -16.15 -31.94 28.74
CA ASP A 377 -15.19 -32.50 27.78
C ASP A 377 -15.86 -32.72 26.41
N LEU A 378 -15.50 -31.87 25.45
CA LEU A 378 -16.01 -31.90 24.08
C LEU A 378 -15.00 -32.46 23.08
N GLU A 379 -13.90 -33.08 23.54
CA GLU A 379 -12.88 -33.68 22.67
C GLU A 379 -13.45 -34.70 21.65
N PRO A 380 -14.43 -35.55 22.00
CA PRO A 380 -15.05 -36.44 21.02
C PRO A 380 -15.76 -35.67 19.89
N VAL A 381 -16.40 -34.54 20.22
CA VAL A 381 -17.08 -33.68 19.23
C VAL A 381 -16.06 -33.00 18.33
N PHE A 382 -14.95 -32.50 18.91
CA PHE A 382 -13.85 -31.94 18.15
C PHE A 382 -13.22 -32.96 17.19
N THR A 383 -13.04 -34.21 17.63
CA THR A 383 -12.50 -35.29 16.80
C THR A 383 -13.35 -35.49 15.54
N GLU A 384 -14.67 -35.52 15.68
CA GLU A 384 -15.60 -35.62 14.55
C GLU A 384 -15.58 -34.36 13.67
N LEU A 385 -15.66 -33.17 14.26
CA LEU A 385 -15.63 -31.89 13.51
C LEU A 385 -14.33 -31.74 12.71
N LYS A 386 -13.20 -32.22 13.23
CA LYS A 386 -11.89 -32.18 12.56
C LYS A 386 -11.89 -32.98 11.25
N ILE A 387 -12.73 -34.01 11.15
CA ILE A 387 -12.90 -34.84 9.95
C ILE A 387 -13.98 -34.24 9.04
N LEU A 388 -15.13 -33.89 9.60
CA LEU A 388 -16.31 -33.51 8.82
C LEU A 388 -16.19 -32.13 8.19
N LEU A 389 -15.62 -31.14 8.89
CA LEU A 389 -15.52 -29.76 8.38
C LEU A 389 -14.69 -29.68 7.09
N PRO A 390 -13.46 -30.25 7.01
CA PRO A 390 -12.70 -30.28 5.77
C PRO A 390 -13.41 -31.04 4.64
N GLU A 391 -14.00 -32.22 4.95
CA GLU A 391 -14.70 -33.03 3.93
C GLU A 391 -15.86 -32.25 3.28
N LEU A 392 -16.70 -31.62 4.10
CA LEU A 392 -17.83 -30.82 3.61
C LEU A 392 -17.36 -29.56 2.87
N ALA A 393 -16.32 -28.90 3.38
CA ALA A 393 -15.76 -27.71 2.76
C ALA A 393 -15.17 -28.01 1.38
N ASP A 394 -14.30 -29.02 1.27
CA ASP A 394 -13.62 -29.42 0.03
C ASP A 394 -14.63 -29.84 -1.04
N ARG A 395 -15.66 -30.61 -0.65
CA ARG A 395 -16.74 -30.99 -1.58
C ARG A 395 -17.42 -29.75 -2.16
N HIS A 396 -17.81 -28.81 -1.32
CA HIS A 396 -18.46 -27.58 -1.80
C HIS A 396 -17.50 -26.71 -2.60
N TYR A 397 -16.23 -26.63 -2.24
CA TYR A 397 -15.22 -25.91 -3.00
C TYR A 397 -15.08 -26.47 -4.43
N VAL A 398 -14.97 -27.80 -4.59
CA VAL A 398 -14.92 -28.45 -5.90
C VAL A 398 -16.21 -28.24 -6.70
N LEU A 399 -17.37 -28.32 -6.06
CA LEU A 399 -18.66 -28.02 -6.71
C LEU A 399 -18.73 -26.56 -7.18
N ALA A 400 -18.18 -25.62 -6.41
CA ALA A 400 -18.11 -24.22 -6.77
C ALA A 400 -17.22 -24.00 -8.00
N GLN A 401 -16.02 -24.59 -8.03
CA GLN A 401 -15.12 -24.55 -9.19
C GLN A 401 -15.74 -25.18 -10.45
N ARG A 402 -16.49 -26.27 -10.30
CA ARG A 402 -17.20 -26.90 -11.42
C ARG A 402 -18.31 -25.99 -11.94
N ALA A 403 -19.11 -25.40 -11.05
CA ALA A 403 -20.16 -24.45 -11.42
C ALA A 403 -19.59 -23.20 -12.11
N GLU A 404 -18.41 -22.74 -11.68
CA GLU A 404 -17.67 -21.64 -12.33
C GLU A 404 -17.28 -21.99 -13.77
N LYS A 405 -16.68 -23.16 -14.01
CA LYS A 405 -16.36 -23.65 -15.37
C LYS A 405 -17.61 -23.80 -16.26
N GLN A 406 -18.76 -24.06 -15.65
CA GLN A 406 -20.05 -24.20 -16.35
C GLN A 406 -20.83 -22.88 -16.45
N ASN A 407 -20.25 -21.74 -16.03
CA ASN A 407 -20.89 -20.42 -15.99
C ASN A 407 -22.20 -20.35 -15.17
N GLN A 408 -22.37 -21.24 -14.19
CA GLN A 408 -23.54 -21.30 -13.31
C GLN A 408 -23.36 -20.39 -12.09
N LYS A 409 -23.56 -19.07 -12.27
CA LYS A 409 -23.28 -18.04 -11.25
C LYS A 409 -23.94 -18.30 -9.88
N GLN A 410 -25.22 -18.69 -9.85
CA GLN A 410 -25.94 -18.93 -8.60
C GLN A 410 -25.42 -20.17 -7.85
N ALA A 411 -25.19 -21.28 -8.57
CA ALA A 411 -24.62 -22.50 -8.00
C ALA A 411 -23.19 -22.28 -7.50
N ARG A 412 -22.37 -21.52 -8.26
CA ARG A 412 -21.02 -21.10 -7.87
C ARG A 412 -21.05 -20.34 -6.54
N ALA A 413 -21.85 -19.27 -6.44
CA ALA A 413 -21.92 -18.46 -5.23
C ALA A 413 -22.48 -19.24 -4.03
N SER A 414 -23.49 -20.10 -4.24
CA SER A 414 -24.04 -20.96 -3.19
C SER A 414 -22.99 -21.91 -2.62
N ASN A 415 -22.24 -22.59 -3.50
CA ASN A 415 -21.22 -23.55 -3.08
C ASN A 415 -20.00 -22.88 -2.42
N TYR A 416 -19.49 -21.77 -2.96
CA TYR A 416 -18.42 -21.03 -2.28
C TYR A 416 -18.85 -20.51 -0.90
N ARG A 417 -20.14 -20.14 -0.72
CA ARG A 417 -20.65 -19.72 0.59
C ARG A 417 -20.66 -20.87 1.60
N LYS A 418 -21.06 -22.07 1.17
CA LYS A 418 -21.03 -23.28 2.01
C LYS A 418 -19.59 -23.68 2.35
N ALA A 419 -18.68 -23.69 1.37
CA ALA A 419 -17.27 -23.96 1.60
C ALA A 419 -16.64 -22.94 2.57
N ALA A 420 -16.89 -21.64 2.37
CA ALA A 420 -16.41 -20.59 3.26
C ALA A 420 -16.94 -20.72 4.69
N ARG A 421 -18.20 -21.19 4.86
CA ARG A 421 -18.75 -21.48 6.19
C ARG A 421 -17.93 -22.59 6.86
N TYR A 422 -17.82 -23.76 6.23
CA TYR A 422 -17.15 -24.91 6.85
C TYR A 422 -15.65 -24.69 7.09
N TYR A 423 -14.92 -24.06 6.16
CA TYR A 423 -13.53 -23.67 6.40
C TYR A 423 -13.42 -22.63 7.53
N GLY A 424 -14.37 -21.68 7.61
CA GLY A 424 -14.43 -20.72 8.70
C GLY A 424 -14.65 -21.40 10.05
N ASP A 425 -15.60 -22.31 10.14
CA ASP A 425 -15.90 -23.09 11.34
C ASP A 425 -14.68 -23.92 11.78
N PHE A 426 -13.94 -24.50 10.83
CA PHE A 426 -12.70 -25.23 11.12
C PHE A 426 -11.62 -24.31 11.70
N VAL A 427 -11.40 -23.14 11.10
CA VAL A 427 -10.38 -22.18 11.58
C VAL A 427 -10.70 -21.70 12.99
N VAL A 428 -11.99 -21.51 13.32
CA VAL A 428 -12.43 -21.13 14.66
C VAL A 428 -12.25 -22.28 15.64
N ALA A 429 -12.58 -23.52 15.24
CA ALA A 429 -12.46 -24.71 16.08
C ALA A 429 -11.01 -25.11 16.35
N PHE A 430 -10.15 -24.90 15.37
CA PHE A 430 -8.82 -25.48 15.33
C PHE A 430 -7.77 -24.41 14.97
N PRO A 431 -7.63 -23.30 15.73
CA PRO A 431 -6.77 -22.19 15.35
C PRO A 431 -5.27 -22.54 15.31
N SER A 432 -4.85 -23.61 15.98
CA SER A 432 -3.44 -24.03 16.11
C SER A 432 -3.12 -25.35 15.40
N GLU A 433 -4.06 -25.93 14.66
CA GLU A 433 -3.81 -27.16 13.90
C GLU A 433 -2.86 -26.93 12.72
N ARG A 434 -2.11 -27.97 12.34
CA ARG A 434 -1.16 -27.89 11.22
C ARG A 434 -1.83 -27.54 9.89
N GLN A 435 -3.09 -27.92 9.73
CA GLN A 435 -3.86 -27.70 8.49
C GLN A 435 -4.47 -26.29 8.40
N THR A 436 -4.60 -25.59 9.52
CA THR A 436 -5.26 -24.28 9.63
C THR A 436 -4.75 -23.21 8.67
N PRO A 437 -3.44 -23.02 8.42
CA PRO A 437 -2.99 -22.05 7.42
C PRO A 437 -3.45 -22.38 5.99
N GLU A 438 -3.48 -23.66 5.60
CA GLU A 438 -4.03 -24.08 4.30
C GLU A 438 -5.56 -23.87 4.26
N THR A 439 -6.26 -24.16 5.36
CA THR A 439 -7.69 -23.87 5.48
C THR A 439 -8.00 -22.38 5.36
N LEU A 440 -7.18 -21.52 5.98
CA LEU A 440 -7.28 -20.06 5.85
C LEU A 440 -7.05 -19.59 4.41
N MET A 441 -6.09 -20.20 3.70
CA MET A 441 -5.86 -19.93 2.28
C MET A 441 -7.12 -20.25 1.45
N LEU A 442 -7.69 -21.44 1.61
CA LEU A 442 -8.90 -21.87 0.90
C LEU A 442 -10.14 -21.04 1.29
N LEU A 443 -10.25 -20.65 2.57
CA LEU A 443 -11.27 -19.72 3.05
C LEU A 443 -11.14 -18.35 2.38
N GLY A 444 -9.90 -17.84 2.25
CA GLY A 444 -9.57 -16.62 1.53
C GLY A 444 -10.00 -16.68 0.08
N GLU A 445 -9.72 -17.78 -0.62
CA GLU A 445 -10.14 -18.00 -2.01
C GLU A 445 -11.67 -18.05 -2.16
N CYS A 446 -12.37 -18.74 -1.27
CA CYS A 446 -13.83 -18.78 -1.29
C CYS A 446 -14.43 -17.37 -1.12
N ARG A 447 -13.89 -16.59 -0.18
CA ARG A 447 -14.35 -15.23 0.10
C ARG A 447 -13.99 -14.27 -1.03
N LEU A 448 -12.83 -14.45 -1.64
CA LEU A 448 -12.42 -13.69 -2.83
C LEU A 448 -13.37 -13.96 -4.00
N ALA A 449 -13.70 -15.23 -4.24
CA ALA A 449 -14.65 -15.63 -5.28
C ALA A 449 -16.06 -15.06 -5.06
N LEU A 450 -16.43 -14.79 -3.81
CA LEU A 450 -17.68 -14.13 -3.40
C LEU A 450 -17.60 -12.60 -3.34
N GLU A 451 -16.45 -12.01 -3.68
CA GLU A 451 -16.18 -10.56 -3.58
C GLU A 451 -16.31 -10.02 -2.14
N ASN A 452 -16.16 -10.88 -1.14
CA ASN A 452 -16.07 -10.50 0.28
C ASN A 452 -14.65 -10.06 0.61
N TRP A 453 -14.22 -8.94 0.01
CA TRP A 453 -12.82 -8.48 -0.04
C TRP A 453 -12.13 -8.44 1.33
N ALA A 454 -12.69 -7.72 2.31
CA ALA A 454 -12.09 -7.57 3.63
C ALA A 454 -11.86 -8.92 4.34
N SER A 455 -12.86 -9.81 4.29
CA SER A 455 -12.76 -11.13 4.91
C SER A 455 -11.81 -12.07 4.17
N ALA A 456 -11.63 -11.90 2.86
CA ALA A 456 -10.67 -12.64 2.06
C ALA A 456 -9.23 -12.19 2.38
N ILE A 457 -8.99 -10.88 2.38
CA ILE A 457 -7.71 -10.26 2.76
C ILE A 457 -7.30 -10.74 4.15
N TYR A 458 -8.20 -10.66 5.14
CA TYR A 458 -7.90 -11.13 6.50
C TYR A 458 -7.48 -12.60 6.53
N ALA A 459 -8.16 -13.48 5.80
CA ALA A 459 -7.84 -14.91 5.79
C ALA A 459 -6.47 -15.18 5.15
N PHE A 460 -6.16 -14.49 4.04
CA PHE A 460 -4.86 -14.56 3.38
C PHE A 460 -3.72 -14.00 4.23
N GLU A 461 -3.92 -12.85 4.89
CA GLU A 461 -2.93 -12.25 5.79
C GLU A 461 -2.72 -13.13 7.03
N ALA A 462 -3.78 -13.71 7.59
CA ALA A 462 -3.67 -14.64 8.72
C ALA A 462 -2.83 -15.87 8.34
N ALA A 463 -3.12 -16.52 7.20
CA ALA A 463 -2.34 -17.64 6.68
C ALA A 463 -0.88 -17.24 6.39
N GLY A 464 -0.66 -16.04 5.83
CA GLY A 464 0.64 -15.57 5.41
C GLY A 464 1.56 -15.10 6.53
N TYR A 465 1.02 -14.53 7.61
CA TYR A 465 1.84 -13.85 8.61
C TYR A 465 1.74 -14.42 10.03
N TYR A 466 0.72 -15.21 10.35
CA TYR A 466 0.55 -15.75 11.72
C TYR A 466 0.99 -17.20 11.87
N PHE A 467 1.43 -17.85 10.79
CA PHE A 467 1.92 -19.23 10.79
C PHE A 467 3.32 -19.33 10.17
N PRO A 468 4.40 -19.10 10.95
CA PRO A 468 5.77 -19.07 10.43
C PRO A 468 6.24 -20.39 9.78
N SER A 469 5.64 -21.52 10.17
CA SER A 469 5.97 -22.85 9.63
C SER A 469 5.13 -23.23 8.40
N TYR A 470 4.34 -22.32 7.83
CA TYR A 470 3.53 -22.61 6.66
C TYR A 470 4.34 -22.43 5.37
N ASP A 471 4.56 -23.52 4.65
CA ASP A 471 5.39 -23.54 3.43
C ASP A 471 4.91 -22.59 2.31
N LYS A 472 3.62 -22.23 2.31
CA LYS A 472 3.01 -21.30 1.34
C LYS A 472 2.65 -19.94 1.94
N ALA A 473 3.27 -19.56 3.07
CA ALA A 473 3.03 -18.28 3.73
C ALA A 473 3.19 -17.08 2.78
N ASN A 474 4.24 -17.11 1.95
CA ASN A 474 4.47 -16.12 0.90
C ASN A 474 3.39 -16.11 -0.19
N GLU A 475 2.83 -17.26 -0.58
CA GLU A 475 1.72 -17.33 -1.54
C GLU A 475 0.44 -16.72 -0.96
N ALA A 476 0.12 -17.04 0.30
CA ALA A 476 -1.03 -16.48 1.00
C ALA A 476 -0.89 -14.96 1.19
N ALA A 477 0.25 -14.49 1.68
CA ALA A 477 0.52 -13.06 1.83
C ALA A 477 0.41 -12.32 0.49
N TYR A 478 0.94 -12.89 -0.60
CA TYR A 478 0.80 -12.30 -1.93
C TYR A 478 -0.66 -12.31 -2.44
N ALA A 479 -1.44 -13.34 -2.13
CA ALA A 479 -2.86 -13.40 -2.47
C ALA A 479 -3.66 -12.25 -1.80
N SER A 480 -3.27 -11.81 -0.60
CA SER A 480 -3.85 -10.62 0.03
C SER A 480 -3.62 -9.34 -0.80
N ILE A 481 -2.43 -9.16 -1.39
CA ILE A 481 -2.11 -8.03 -2.27
C ILE A 481 -3.00 -8.06 -3.52
N LEU A 482 -3.19 -9.23 -4.12
CA LEU A 482 -4.09 -9.39 -5.26
C LEU A 482 -5.55 -9.09 -4.88
N ALA A 483 -5.98 -9.52 -3.69
CA ALA A 483 -7.31 -9.22 -3.16
C ALA A 483 -7.51 -7.71 -2.96
N TYR A 484 -6.51 -6.97 -2.45
CA TYR A 484 -6.55 -5.51 -2.39
C TYR A 484 -6.66 -4.85 -3.77
N ASN A 485 -5.96 -5.37 -4.79
CA ASN A 485 -6.08 -4.84 -6.15
C ASN A 485 -7.50 -5.04 -6.72
N GLY A 486 -8.16 -6.17 -6.41
CA GLY A 486 -9.57 -6.39 -6.72
C GLY A 486 -10.49 -5.44 -5.96
N PHE A 487 -10.27 -5.32 -4.65
CA PHE A 487 -11.04 -4.45 -3.76
C PHE A 487 -10.98 -2.98 -4.19
N SER A 488 -9.84 -2.51 -4.72
CA SER A 488 -9.71 -1.11 -5.14
C SER A 488 -10.68 -0.67 -6.24
N ARG A 489 -11.29 -1.62 -6.96
CA ARG A 489 -12.31 -1.34 -7.99
C ARG A 489 -13.69 -1.02 -7.41
N SER A 490 -13.94 -1.40 -6.15
CA SER A 490 -15.21 -1.15 -5.47
C SER A 490 -15.13 -0.02 -4.43
N TRP A 491 -13.99 0.67 -4.32
CA TRP A 491 -13.86 1.82 -3.42
C TRP A 491 -14.71 3.00 -3.89
N ASP A 492 -15.45 3.59 -2.95
CA ASP A 492 -16.26 4.77 -3.21
C ASP A 492 -15.37 6.01 -3.34
N ALA A 493 -15.18 6.47 -4.58
CA ALA A 493 -14.43 7.69 -4.87
C ALA A 493 -15.07 8.96 -4.29
N ASN A 494 -16.37 8.93 -3.94
CA ASN A 494 -17.08 10.06 -3.34
C ASN A 494 -16.88 10.17 -1.83
N ASN A 495 -16.22 9.20 -1.20
CA ASN A 495 -15.89 9.22 0.21
C ASN A 495 -14.36 9.27 0.43
N PRO A 496 -13.76 10.48 0.44
CA PRO A 496 -12.31 10.63 0.54
C PRO A 496 -11.71 9.94 1.77
N ARG A 497 -12.39 9.96 2.92
CA ARG A 497 -11.89 9.35 4.15
C ARG A 497 -11.74 7.83 4.01
N VAL A 498 -12.75 7.16 3.46
CA VAL A 498 -12.72 5.71 3.23
C VAL A 498 -11.70 5.35 2.15
N LEU A 499 -11.65 6.15 1.08
CA LEU A 499 -10.68 5.94 0.00
C LEU A 499 -9.24 6.02 0.51
N THR A 500 -8.89 7.06 1.27
CA THR A 500 -7.55 7.21 1.86
C THR A 500 -7.22 6.08 2.82
N ALA A 501 -8.16 5.67 3.69
CA ALA A 501 -7.94 4.56 4.62
C ALA A 501 -7.66 3.24 3.87
N ASN A 502 -8.40 2.95 2.80
CA ASN A 502 -8.18 1.73 2.03
C ASN A 502 -6.87 1.74 1.23
N LYS A 503 -6.47 2.90 0.70
CA LYS A 503 -5.16 3.08 0.04
C LYS A 503 -4.01 2.83 1.02
N ASP A 504 -4.10 3.39 2.22
CA ASP A 504 -3.12 3.16 3.29
C ASP A 504 -3.02 1.68 3.69
N LEU A 505 -4.16 0.99 3.86
CA LEU A 505 -4.19 -0.45 4.13
C LEU A 505 -3.53 -1.27 3.01
N ARG A 506 -3.83 -0.95 1.74
CA ARG A 506 -3.19 -1.61 0.59
C ARG A 506 -1.68 -1.39 0.59
N GLN A 507 -1.23 -0.16 0.86
CA GLN A 507 0.19 0.19 0.89
C GLN A 507 0.91 -0.55 2.03
N LYS A 508 0.33 -0.57 3.23
CA LYS A 508 0.83 -1.34 4.38
C LYS A 508 0.93 -2.84 4.07
N SER A 509 -0.08 -3.41 3.43
CA SER A 509 -0.07 -4.84 3.05
C SER A 509 1.09 -5.16 2.08
N ARG A 510 1.32 -4.30 1.08
CA ARG A 510 2.46 -4.44 0.15
C ARG A 510 3.80 -4.32 0.84
N LEU A 511 4.00 -3.29 1.66
CA LEU A 511 5.26 -3.07 2.37
C LEU A 511 5.54 -4.20 3.36
N ARG A 512 4.52 -4.68 4.09
CA ARG A 512 4.66 -5.85 4.98
C ARG A 512 5.09 -7.10 4.23
N PHE A 513 4.56 -7.35 3.03
CA PHE A 513 5.02 -8.47 2.19
C PHE A 513 6.49 -8.32 1.79
N VAL A 514 6.90 -7.11 1.37
CA VAL A 514 8.30 -6.84 1.00
C VAL A 514 9.25 -7.02 2.18
N ASP A 515 8.83 -6.59 3.37
CA ASP A 515 9.63 -6.66 4.60
C ASP A 515 9.78 -8.11 5.10
N GLU A 516 8.68 -8.88 5.14
CA GLU A 516 8.68 -10.27 5.64
C GLU A 516 9.24 -11.27 4.63
N PHE A 517 8.97 -11.06 3.34
CA PHE A 517 9.30 -11.99 2.25
C PHE A 517 10.28 -11.37 1.25
N SER A 518 11.33 -10.71 1.74
CA SER A 518 12.32 -10.01 0.91
C SER A 518 13.08 -10.90 -0.07
N THR A 519 13.14 -12.22 0.17
CA THR A 519 13.75 -13.18 -0.75
C THR A 519 12.76 -13.76 -1.78
N ASP A 520 11.47 -13.43 -1.70
CA ASP A 520 10.48 -13.87 -2.69
C ASP A 520 10.71 -13.16 -4.03
N ARG A 521 10.66 -13.92 -5.12
CA ARG A 521 10.89 -13.43 -6.50
C ARG A 521 9.92 -12.33 -6.96
N ARG A 522 8.85 -12.05 -6.20
CA ARG A 522 7.84 -11.02 -6.47
C ARG A 522 8.03 -9.77 -5.63
N ALA A 523 8.91 -9.79 -4.63
CA ALA A 523 9.04 -8.72 -3.65
C ALA A 523 9.52 -7.40 -4.28
N ASP A 524 10.45 -7.45 -5.25
CA ASP A 524 10.88 -6.27 -5.99
C ASP A 524 9.77 -5.69 -6.87
N ASP A 525 8.98 -6.53 -7.54
CA ASP A 525 7.80 -6.11 -8.31
C ASP A 525 6.72 -5.47 -7.41
N VAL A 526 6.51 -6.00 -6.20
CA VAL A 526 5.58 -5.45 -5.21
C VAL A 526 6.09 -4.10 -4.68
N LEU A 527 7.38 -4.00 -4.35
CA LEU A 527 8.01 -2.75 -3.93
C LEU A 527 7.97 -1.69 -5.03
N TYR A 528 8.21 -2.09 -6.28
CA TYR A 528 8.06 -1.21 -7.44
C TYR A 528 6.62 -0.72 -7.60
N SER A 529 5.62 -1.60 -7.45
CA SER A 529 4.21 -1.20 -7.47
C SER A 529 3.85 -0.23 -6.34
N ALA A 530 4.39 -0.45 -5.13
CA ALA A 530 4.23 0.48 -4.00
C ALA A 530 4.88 1.84 -4.26
N THR A 531 6.03 1.86 -4.95
CA THR A 531 6.76 3.07 -5.37
C THR A 531 5.95 3.88 -6.39
N GLN A 532 5.37 3.21 -7.39
CA GLN A 532 4.52 3.85 -8.40
C GLN A 532 3.25 4.45 -7.78
N ASP A 533 2.63 3.74 -6.84
CA ASP A 533 1.46 4.23 -6.13
C ASP A 533 1.78 5.47 -5.28
N ALA A 534 2.86 5.45 -4.49
CA ALA A 534 3.28 6.61 -3.70
C ALA A 534 3.52 7.84 -4.59
N PHE A 535 4.16 7.65 -5.75
CA PHE A 535 4.35 8.71 -6.73
C PHE A 535 3.04 9.25 -7.31
N ALA A 536 2.12 8.36 -7.68
CA ALA A 536 0.81 8.73 -8.24
C ALA A 536 -0.08 9.45 -7.22
N GLU A 537 0.07 9.13 -5.93
CA GLU A 537 -0.61 9.80 -4.82
C GLU A 537 0.05 11.11 -4.38
N GLN A 538 1.14 11.51 -5.05
CA GLN A 538 1.93 12.71 -4.74
C GLN A 538 2.58 12.66 -3.34
N ASP A 539 2.69 11.47 -2.74
CA ASP A 539 3.52 11.25 -1.56
C ASP A 539 4.97 11.09 -2.00
N TYR A 540 5.57 12.22 -2.38
CA TYR A 540 6.92 12.27 -2.93
C TYR A 540 7.99 11.89 -1.89
N VAL A 541 7.71 12.08 -0.60
CA VAL A 541 8.64 11.68 0.47
C VAL A 541 8.72 10.17 0.54
N GLN A 542 7.58 9.49 0.69
CA GLN A 542 7.56 8.03 0.67
C GLN A 542 8.05 7.47 -0.67
N SER A 543 7.70 8.12 -1.80
CA SER A 543 8.19 7.69 -3.11
C SER A 543 9.71 7.67 -3.17
N ILE A 544 10.40 8.70 -2.65
CA ILE A 544 11.86 8.74 -2.61
C ILE A 544 12.42 7.60 -1.74
N GLU A 545 11.88 7.41 -0.52
CA GLU A 545 12.31 6.32 0.37
C GLU A 545 12.19 4.95 -0.31
N LEU A 546 11.06 4.68 -0.97
CA LEU A 546 10.84 3.42 -1.67
C LEU A 546 11.72 3.27 -2.92
N THR A 547 11.97 4.35 -3.67
CA THR A 547 12.91 4.30 -4.79
C THR A 547 14.33 3.96 -4.32
N GLU A 548 14.77 4.47 -3.17
CA GLU A 548 16.09 4.16 -2.61
C GLU A 548 16.18 2.69 -2.21
N ARG A 549 15.19 2.20 -1.45
CA ARG A 549 15.11 0.77 -1.09
C ARG A 549 15.14 -0.14 -2.32
N LEU A 550 14.47 0.25 -3.41
CA LEU A 550 14.42 -0.54 -4.64
C LEU A 550 15.71 -0.46 -5.46
N LEU A 551 16.42 0.67 -5.46
CA LEU A 551 17.72 0.83 -6.12
C LEU A 551 18.82 0.03 -5.41
N ASP A 552 18.72 -0.13 -4.09
CA ASP A 552 19.66 -0.90 -3.26
C ASP A 552 19.28 -2.40 -3.16
N TRP A 553 18.17 -2.81 -3.77
CA TRP A 553 17.62 -4.16 -3.67
C TRP A 553 18.55 -5.24 -4.25
N GLN A 554 18.63 -6.40 -3.57
CA GLN A 554 19.41 -7.56 -4.02
C GLN A 554 18.59 -8.86 -4.03
N PRO A 555 18.66 -9.68 -5.10
CA PRO A 555 19.41 -9.43 -6.34
C PRO A 555 18.85 -8.24 -7.13
N SER A 556 19.72 -7.56 -7.88
CA SER A 556 19.34 -6.35 -8.64
C SER A 556 18.07 -6.56 -9.48
N PRO A 557 17.07 -5.67 -9.36
CA PRO A 557 15.90 -5.67 -10.23
C PRO A 557 16.27 -5.51 -11.70
N SER A 558 15.31 -5.78 -12.59
CA SER A 558 15.52 -5.63 -14.04
C SER A 558 15.92 -4.20 -14.42
N ASN A 559 16.73 -4.04 -15.48
CA ASN A 559 17.14 -2.71 -15.97
C ASN A 559 15.95 -1.79 -16.29
N LYS A 560 14.82 -2.36 -16.71
CA LYS A 560 13.58 -1.59 -16.95
C LYS A 560 13.05 -0.99 -15.65
N VAL A 561 12.90 -1.80 -14.60
CA VAL A 561 12.45 -1.36 -13.27
C VAL A 561 13.40 -0.29 -12.72
N LEU A 562 14.70 -0.53 -12.78
CA LEU A 562 15.71 0.44 -12.31
C LEU A 562 15.65 1.77 -13.09
N ALA A 563 15.40 1.74 -14.39
CA ALA A 563 15.27 2.96 -15.19
C ALA A 563 14.04 3.79 -14.76
N GLU A 564 12.87 3.15 -14.63
CA GLU A 564 11.65 3.83 -14.17
C GLU A 564 11.79 4.35 -12.73
N THR A 565 12.43 3.58 -11.85
CA THR A 565 12.67 3.96 -10.45
C THR A 565 13.52 5.22 -10.35
N ARG A 566 14.58 5.36 -11.16
CA ARG A 566 15.40 6.59 -11.22
C ARG A 566 14.60 7.79 -11.72
N ILE A 567 13.71 7.58 -12.70
CA ILE A 567 12.83 8.64 -13.22
C ILE A 567 11.84 9.11 -12.14
N ILE A 568 11.20 8.17 -11.42
CA ILE A 568 10.29 8.47 -10.31
C ILE A 568 11.01 9.26 -9.21
N LYS A 569 12.23 8.84 -8.83
CA LYS A 569 13.07 9.56 -7.85
C LYS A 569 13.34 11.00 -8.31
N ALA A 570 13.75 11.18 -9.56
CA ALA A 570 14.05 12.51 -10.11
C ALA A 570 12.82 13.42 -10.15
N HIS A 571 11.68 12.91 -10.59
CA HIS A 571 10.42 13.66 -10.59
C HIS A 571 9.93 14.00 -9.18
N SER A 572 10.05 13.08 -8.22
CA SER A 572 9.67 13.30 -6.83
C SER A 572 10.51 14.41 -6.18
N LEU A 573 11.83 14.38 -6.37
CA LEU A 573 12.73 15.43 -5.89
C LEU A 573 12.42 16.79 -6.53
N TYR A 574 12.14 16.80 -7.83
CA TYR A 574 11.75 18.03 -8.54
C TYR A 574 10.43 18.60 -8.00
N ALA A 575 9.43 17.75 -7.72
CA ALA A 575 8.15 18.15 -7.17
C ALA A 575 8.26 18.71 -5.74
N LEU A 576 9.16 18.16 -4.92
CA LEU A 576 9.52 18.69 -3.60
C LEU A 576 10.38 19.97 -3.66
N LYS A 577 10.67 20.49 -4.86
CA LYS A 577 11.54 21.66 -5.12
C LYS A 577 12.98 21.46 -4.66
N ASP A 578 13.40 20.22 -4.47
CA ASP A 578 14.77 19.90 -4.11
C ASP A 578 15.64 19.77 -5.37
N TYR A 579 15.72 20.89 -6.11
CA TYR A 579 16.21 20.92 -7.49
C TYR A 579 17.67 20.48 -7.64
N LYS A 580 18.48 20.64 -6.58
CA LYS A 580 19.88 20.20 -6.55
C LYS A 580 19.98 18.68 -6.57
N TYR A 581 19.20 17.99 -5.74
CA TYR A 581 19.16 16.52 -5.76
C TYR A 581 18.38 16.00 -6.97
N ALA A 582 17.35 16.72 -7.44
CA ALA A 582 16.63 16.39 -8.67
C ALA A 582 17.56 16.38 -9.89
N GLU A 583 18.47 17.36 -10.01
CA GLU A 583 19.49 17.42 -11.05
C GLU A 583 20.33 16.12 -11.09
N LEU A 584 20.88 15.72 -9.94
CA LEU A 584 21.68 14.49 -9.82
C LEU A 584 20.85 13.25 -10.20
N ALA A 585 19.59 13.20 -9.76
CA ALA A 585 18.68 12.11 -10.07
C ALA A 585 18.31 12.05 -11.56
N TYR A 586 18.09 13.19 -12.23
CA TYR A 586 17.86 13.22 -13.68
C TYR A 586 19.09 12.77 -14.46
N VAL A 587 20.30 13.18 -14.05
CA VAL A 587 21.55 12.68 -14.66
C VAL A 587 21.64 11.16 -14.51
N ALA A 588 21.36 10.62 -13.32
CA ALA A 588 21.35 9.18 -13.07
C ALA A 588 20.27 8.46 -13.93
N ALA A 589 19.08 9.04 -14.06
CA ALA A 589 18.01 8.50 -14.89
C ALA A 589 18.39 8.47 -16.37
N ILE A 590 18.98 9.55 -16.91
CA ILE A 590 19.44 9.64 -18.30
C ILE A 590 20.58 8.64 -18.58
N ASN A 591 21.51 8.48 -17.65
CA ASN A 591 22.61 7.52 -17.76
C ASN A 591 22.14 6.06 -17.68
N GLY A 592 21.04 5.81 -16.96
CA GLY A 592 20.39 4.50 -16.91
C GLY A 592 19.63 4.10 -18.17
N LEU A 593 19.44 5.02 -19.13
CA LEU A 593 18.70 4.77 -20.37
C LEU A 593 19.63 4.58 -21.59
N PRO A 594 19.28 3.68 -22.54
CA PRO A 594 19.99 3.56 -23.82
C PRO A 594 20.06 4.89 -24.55
N ARG A 595 21.15 5.15 -25.29
CA ARG A 595 21.33 6.42 -26.03
C ARG A 595 20.23 6.71 -27.07
N SER A 596 19.60 5.67 -27.61
CA SER A 596 18.49 5.76 -28.57
C SER A 596 17.11 5.96 -27.94
N ASP A 597 16.99 5.92 -26.60
CA ASP A 597 15.71 6.07 -25.93
C ASP A 597 15.19 7.51 -26.04
N GLN A 598 14.02 7.68 -26.64
CA GLN A 598 13.42 8.99 -26.90
C GLN A 598 13.10 9.76 -25.61
N ARG A 599 12.88 9.07 -24.47
CA ARG A 599 12.59 9.71 -23.18
C ARG A 599 13.74 10.57 -22.69
N ARG A 600 14.97 10.32 -23.15
CA ARG A 600 16.14 11.16 -22.84
C ARG A 600 15.94 12.62 -23.23
N ILE A 601 15.14 12.89 -24.28
CA ILE A 601 14.83 14.27 -24.70
C ILE A 601 14.07 14.98 -23.58
N ALA A 602 12.95 14.42 -23.13
CA ALA A 602 12.14 15.00 -22.05
C ALA A 602 12.92 15.08 -20.72
N LEU A 603 13.73 14.07 -20.39
CA LEU A 603 14.54 14.09 -19.17
C LEU A 603 15.66 15.15 -19.23
N ASN A 604 16.26 15.40 -20.39
CA ASN A 604 17.21 16.50 -20.58
C ASN A 604 16.52 17.87 -20.40
N GLU A 605 15.28 18.04 -20.86
CA GLU A 605 14.52 19.27 -20.58
C GLU A 605 14.24 19.43 -19.07
N ASN A 606 13.89 18.36 -18.37
CA ASN A 606 13.68 18.41 -16.92
C ASN A 606 14.98 18.64 -16.13
N LEU A 607 16.11 18.12 -16.62
CA LEU A 607 17.44 18.43 -16.08
C LEU A 607 17.76 19.93 -16.24
N ALA A 608 17.57 20.48 -17.44
CA ALA A 608 17.72 21.90 -17.70
C ALA A 608 16.79 22.75 -16.81
N ALA A 609 15.53 22.33 -16.66
CA ALA A 609 14.57 22.99 -15.79
C ALA A 609 15.01 22.95 -14.32
N SER A 610 15.60 21.84 -13.85
CA SER A 610 16.11 21.73 -12.48
C SER A 610 17.23 22.74 -12.21
N VAL A 611 18.16 22.91 -13.16
CA VAL A 611 19.24 23.92 -13.05
C VAL A 611 18.69 25.34 -13.14
N TYR A 612 17.75 25.59 -14.06
CA TYR A 612 17.09 26.90 -14.17
C TYR A 612 16.33 27.27 -12.87
N ARG A 613 15.61 26.33 -12.26
CA ARG A 613 14.90 26.54 -10.99
C ARG A 613 15.86 26.77 -9.82
N GLN A 614 17.06 26.18 -9.82
CA GLN A 614 18.10 26.54 -8.84
C GLN A 614 18.51 28.01 -8.97
N ALA A 615 18.63 28.52 -10.20
CA ALA A 615 18.89 29.95 -10.40
C ALA A 615 17.73 30.83 -9.89
N GLU A 616 16.48 30.45 -10.12
CA GLU A 616 15.32 31.17 -9.57
C GLU A 616 15.29 31.20 -8.04
N LEU A 617 15.66 30.09 -7.37
CA LEU A 617 15.77 30.07 -5.91
C LEU A 617 16.85 31.05 -5.42
N LEU A 618 17.99 31.12 -6.11
CA LEU A 618 19.05 32.09 -5.81
C LEU A 618 18.59 33.53 -6.04
N LEU A 619 17.83 33.80 -7.10
CA LEU A 619 17.22 35.12 -7.34
C LEU A 619 16.27 35.49 -6.21
N GLY A 620 15.41 34.56 -5.77
CA GLY A 620 14.51 34.77 -4.63
C GLY A 620 15.23 35.02 -3.31
N ALA A 621 16.44 34.48 -3.14
CA ALA A 621 17.32 34.73 -2.00
C ALA A 621 18.15 36.03 -2.11
N GLY A 622 18.07 36.74 -3.25
CA GLY A 622 18.86 37.95 -3.51
C GLY A 622 20.30 37.68 -3.97
N GLU A 623 20.67 36.43 -4.25
CA GLU A 623 21.99 36.01 -4.72
C GLU A 623 22.12 36.08 -6.25
N THR A 624 21.84 37.26 -6.83
CA THR A 624 21.71 37.43 -8.30
C THR A 624 22.96 37.01 -9.09
N LEU A 625 24.17 37.21 -8.57
CA LEU A 625 25.40 36.80 -9.26
C LEU A 625 25.53 35.27 -9.35
N ALA A 626 25.22 34.56 -8.27
CA ALA A 626 25.21 33.10 -8.27
C ALA A 626 24.10 32.57 -9.19
N ALA A 627 22.94 33.22 -9.21
CA ALA A 627 21.86 32.88 -10.13
C ALA A 627 22.27 33.02 -11.61
N ILE A 628 23.02 34.07 -11.96
CA ILE A 628 23.56 34.24 -13.32
C ILE A 628 24.46 33.06 -13.69
N ASP A 629 25.33 32.61 -12.78
CA ASP A 629 26.21 31.46 -13.02
C ASP A 629 25.39 30.18 -13.24
N GLU A 630 24.32 29.96 -12.45
CA GLU A 630 23.41 28.82 -12.62
C GLU A 630 22.59 28.88 -13.93
N LEU A 631 22.09 30.06 -14.33
CA LEU A 631 21.40 30.24 -15.62
C LEU A 631 22.30 29.87 -16.80
N LEU A 632 23.56 30.31 -16.78
CA LEU A 632 24.53 29.95 -17.80
C LEU A 632 24.89 28.46 -17.75
N ARG A 633 24.86 27.84 -16.56
CA ARG A 633 25.10 26.39 -16.38
C ARG A 633 24.02 25.53 -17.03
N VAL A 634 22.81 26.04 -17.28
CA VAL A 634 21.77 25.32 -18.05
C VAL A 634 22.32 24.83 -19.40
N GLY A 635 23.08 25.67 -20.11
CA GLY A 635 23.69 25.32 -21.39
C GLY A 635 24.86 24.33 -21.31
N VAL A 636 25.42 24.13 -20.12
CA VAL A 636 26.47 23.13 -19.83
C VAL A 636 25.83 21.80 -19.43
N ALA A 637 24.86 21.84 -18.52
CA ALA A 637 24.16 20.67 -18.00
C ALA A 637 23.26 20.01 -19.06
N SER A 638 22.65 20.79 -19.95
CA SER A 638 21.76 20.29 -20.99
C SER A 638 21.89 21.12 -22.28
N PRO A 639 22.98 20.92 -23.07
CA PRO A 639 23.32 21.76 -24.21
C PRO A 639 22.27 21.81 -25.33
N SER A 640 21.45 20.77 -25.44
CA SER A 640 20.38 20.63 -26.43
C SER A 640 19.01 21.08 -25.93
N SER A 641 18.89 21.56 -24.69
CA SER A 641 17.60 21.94 -24.12
C SER A 641 17.05 23.22 -24.77
N THR A 642 15.74 23.25 -24.95
CA THR A 642 14.99 24.44 -25.37
C THR A 642 15.08 25.60 -24.37
N LEU A 643 15.31 25.31 -23.08
CA LEU A 643 15.44 26.32 -22.03
C LEU A 643 16.77 27.09 -22.08
N ARG A 644 17.79 26.53 -22.72
CA ARG A 644 19.14 27.10 -22.76
C ARG A 644 19.12 28.54 -23.26
N THR A 645 18.43 28.79 -24.37
CA THR A 645 18.41 30.12 -25.00
C THR A 645 17.79 31.16 -24.06
N ASN A 646 16.69 30.83 -23.40
CA ASN A 646 16.05 31.74 -22.46
C ASN A 646 16.92 31.97 -21.22
N ALA A 647 17.53 30.91 -20.67
CA ALA A 647 18.43 31.01 -19.53
C ALA A 647 19.63 31.93 -19.80
N GLU A 648 20.28 31.79 -20.96
CA GLU A 648 21.39 32.65 -21.35
C GLU A 648 20.94 34.10 -21.57
N TYR A 649 19.74 34.32 -22.11
CA TYR A 649 19.18 35.67 -22.27
C TYR A 649 18.81 36.33 -20.94
N ASP A 650 18.23 35.58 -20.01
CA ASP A 650 17.90 36.05 -18.66
C ASP A 650 19.18 36.41 -17.89
N ALA A 651 20.22 35.58 -18.00
CA ALA A 651 21.54 35.87 -17.44
C ALA A 651 22.11 37.21 -17.96
N ILE A 652 21.99 37.47 -19.28
CA ILE A 652 22.36 38.75 -19.90
C ILE A 652 21.56 39.91 -19.29
N ALA A 653 20.24 39.74 -19.12
CA ALA A 653 19.38 40.78 -18.56
C ALA A 653 19.81 41.16 -17.13
N TYR A 654 20.04 40.17 -16.26
CA TYR A 654 20.51 40.41 -14.89
C TYR A 654 21.92 41.02 -14.85
N LEU A 655 22.83 40.62 -15.76
CA LEU A 655 24.16 41.23 -15.86
C LEU A 655 24.09 42.73 -16.20
N ILE A 656 23.14 43.12 -17.06
CA ILE A 656 22.89 44.52 -17.42
C ILE A 656 22.32 45.29 -16.22
N GLU A 657 21.33 44.72 -15.52
CA GLU A 657 20.73 45.31 -14.33
C GLU A 657 21.78 45.58 -13.23
N LEU A 658 22.67 44.61 -13.00
CA LEU A 658 23.80 44.73 -12.06
C LEU A 658 24.96 45.58 -12.60
N LYS A 659 24.84 46.15 -13.80
CA LYS A 659 25.86 46.97 -14.48
C LYS A 659 27.22 46.25 -14.62
N LYS A 660 27.21 44.92 -14.75
CA LYS A 660 28.41 44.10 -14.98
C LYS A 660 28.77 44.10 -16.47
N TRP A 661 29.05 45.28 -17.00
CA TRP A 661 29.17 45.53 -18.44
C TRP A 661 30.16 44.62 -19.18
N PRO A 662 31.41 44.38 -18.71
CA PRO A 662 32.33 43.53 -19.45
C PRO A 662 31.81 42.10 -19.63
N ARG A 663 31.17 41.56 -18.59
CA ARG A 663 30.59 40.22 -18.63
C ARG A 663 29.32 40.19 -19.49
N ALA A 664 28.45 41.18 -19.37
CA ALA A 664 27.27 41.32 -20.21
C ALA A 664 27.63 41.36 -21.71
N ILE A 665 28.67 42.12 -22.09
CA ILE A 665 29.17 42.19 -23.47
C ILE A 665 29.63 40.82 -23.96
N THR A 666 30.42 40.09 -23.16
CA THR A 666 30.89 38.74 -23.50
C THR A 666 29.73 37.78 -23.73
N GLU A 667 28.73 37.78 -22.84
CA GLU A 667 27.57 36.90 -22.97
C GLU A 667 26.67 37.29 -24.16
N MET A 668 26.43 38.59 -24.40
CA MET A 668 25.66 39.06 -25.57
C MET A 668 26.33 38.67 -26.90
N ARG A 669 27.66 38.80 -26.99
CA ARG A 669 28.42 38.36 -28.18
C ARG A 669 28.32 36.85 -28.37
N THR A 670 28.46 36.10 -27.29
CA THR A 670 28.34 34.64 -27.29
C THR A 670 26.94 34.21 -27.74
N PHE A 671 25.90 34.87 -27.23
CA PHE A 671 24.50 34.64 -27.61
C PHE A 671 24.28 34.90 -29.10
N ARG A 672 24.72 36.04 -29.64
CA ARG A 672 24.61 36.35 -31.08
C ARG A 672 25.33 35.33 -31.96
N SER A 673 26.52 34.87 -31.54
CA SER A 673 27.28 33.86 -32.27
C SER A 673 26.61 32.49 -32.25
N ARG A 674 25.98 32.11 -31.13
CA ARG A 674 25.35 30.81 -30.95
C ARG A 674 23.97 30.72 -31.60
N TYR A 675 23.23 31.82 -31.61
CA TYR A 675 21.84 31.87 -32.05
C TYR A 675 21.58 32.89 -33.15
N PRO A 676 22.31 32.88 -34.29
CA PRO A 676 22.31 33.96 -35.29
C PRO A 676 20.96 34.24 -35.97
N GLN A 677 19.98 33.36 -35.84
CA GLN A 677 18.62 33.50 -36.41
C GLN A 677 17.52 33.64 -35.34
N HIS A 678 17.88 33.79 -34.06
CA HIS A 678 16.89 33.86 -32.99
C HIS A 678 16.23 35.23 -32.90
N ALA A 679 14.92 35.24 -32.64
CA ALA A 679 14.10 36.45 -32.60
C ALA A 679 14.57 37.50 -31.56
N LEU A 680 15.26 37.06 -30.51
CA LEU A 680 15.78 37.96 -29.46
C LEU A 680 17.07 38.70 -29.85
N ILE A 681 17.73 38.39 -30.97
CA ILE A 681 18.99 39.07 -31.34
C ILE A 681 18.80 40.57 -31.48
N ASP A 682 17.73 41.00 -32.17
CA ASP A 682 17.49 42.41 -32.44
C ASP A 682 17.26 43.20 -31.14
N THR A 683 16.78 42.53 -30.09
CA THR A 683 16.63 43.13 -28.75
C THR A 683 17.95 43.34 -28.02
N LEU A 684 19.03 42.66 -28.44
CA LEU A 684 20.36 42.84 -27.86
C LEU A 684 21.06 44.08 -28.39
N VAL A 685 20.73 44.56 -29.58
CA VAL A 685 21.38 45.73 -30.21
C VAL A 685 21.38 46.97 -29.28
N PRO A 686 20.22 47.45 -28.76
CA PRO A 686 20.23 48.60 -27.85
C PRO A 686 20.95 48.30 -26.52
N LYS A 687 20.88 47.05 -26.03
CA LYS A 687 21.58 46.62 -24.81
C LYS A 687 23.10 46.63 -24.98
N MET A 688 23.60 46.20 -26.15
CA MET A 688 25.01 46.23 -26.51
C MET A 688 25.50 47.66 -26.73
N ALA A 689 24.74 48.50 -27.44
CA ALA A 689 25.07 49.91 -27.61
C ALA A 689 25.23 50.62 -26.26
N LEU A 690 24.30 50.38 -25.33
CA LEU A 690 24.40 50.88 -23.95
C LEU A 690 25.66 50.35 -23.25
N ALA A 691 25.88 49.03 -23.24
CA ALA A 691 27.02 48.44 -22.54
C ALA A 691 28.38 48.92 -23.08
N TYR A 692 28.52 49.08 -24.40
CA TYR A 692 29.72 49.66 -25.00
C TYR A 692 29.89 51.13 -24.62
N ARG A 693 28.80 51.91 -24.59
CA ARG A 693 28.84 53.31 -24.18
C ARG A 693 29.28 53.46 -22.72
N GLU A 694 28.72 52.68 -21.80
CA GLU A 694 29.07 52.70 -20.38
C GLU A 694 30.52 52.24 -20.12
N THR A 695 31.08 51.42 -21.02
CA THR A 695 32.50 51.00 -21.00
C THR A 695 33.42 51.87 -21.85
N ARG A 696 32.91 53.01 -22.38
CA ARG A 696 33.64 53.96 -23.23
C ARG A 696 34.23 53.37 -24.51
N GLN A 697 33.67 52.25 -24.98
CA GLN A 697 33.97 51.66 -26.28
C GLN A 697 33.13 52.36 -27.36
N TRP A 698 33.40 53.65 -27.55
CA TRP A 698 32.55 54.56 -28.33
C TRP A 698 32.30 54.11 -29.76
N GLU A 699 33.34 53.62 -30.45
CA GLU A 699 33.21 53.14 -31.82
C GLU A 699 32.30 51.91 -31.92
N LEU A 700 32.44 50.95 -31.00
CA LEU A 700 31.60 49.75 -30.97
C LEU A 700 30.14 50.09 -30.61
N ALA A 701 29.93 51.05 -29.70
CA ALA A 701 28.60 51.54 -29.38
C ALA A 701 27.94 52.16 -30.63
N ALA A 702 28.68 52.98 -31.39
CA ALA A 702 28.20 53.57 -32.63
C ALA A 702 27.93 52.54 -33.74
N ASP A 703 28.77 51.49 -33.83
CA ASP A 703 28.55 50.39 -34.77
C ASP A 703 27.25 49.61 -34.46
N GLU A 704 26.90 49.40 -33.18
CA GLU A 704 25.59 48.82 -32.81
C GLU A 704 24.43 49.76 -33.16
N LEU A 705 24.58 51.08 -32.96
CA LEU A 705 23.55 52.06 -33.35
C LEU A 705 23.27 52.04 -34.86
N LYS A 706 24.26 51.74 -35.71
CA LYS A 706 23.99 51.54 -37.15
C LYS A 706 23.04 50.38 -37.42
N THR A 707 23.18 49.29 -36.66
CA THR A 707 22.24 48.16 -36.75
C THR A 707 20.87 48.61 -36.27
N MET A 708 20.80 49.42 -35.21
CA MET A 708 19.55 49.99 -34.71
C MET A 708 18.85 50.90 -35.73
N ILE A 709 19.59 51.69 -36.52
CA ILE A 709 19.02 52.49 -37.64
C ILE A 709 18.35 51.61 -38.69
N LEU A 710 18.91 50.43 -38.99
CA LEU A 710 18.32 49.47 -39.94
C LEU A 710 17.04 48.83 -39.39
N LEU A 711 16.94 48.68 -38.06
CA LEU A 711 15.80 48.09 -37.35
C LEU A 711 14.72 49.11 -36.98
N ALA A 712 15.04 50.41 -37.02
CA ALA A 712 14.17 51.49 -36.60
C ALA A 712 12.88 51.53 -37.42
N LYS A 713 11.74 51.62 -36.73
CA LYS A 713 10.40 51.53 -37.33
C LYS A 713 9.88 52.88 -37.82
N THR A 714 10.41 53.96 -37.26
CA THR A 714 9.99 55.33 -37.58
C THR A 714 11.17 56.14 -38.09
N ASP A 715 10.90 57.13 -38.93
CA ASP A 715 11.96 58.01 -39.41
C ASP A 715 12.53 58.91 -38.32
N GLN A 716 11.74 59.23 -37.28
CA GLN A 716 12.24 59.94 -36.08
C GLN A 716 13.28 59.10 -35.33
N GLU A 717 13.00 57.81 -35.11
CA GLU A 717 13.95 56.91 -34.45
C GLU A 717 15.25 56.77 -35.26
N LYS A 718 15.16 56.69 -36.60
CA LYS A 718 16.34 56.71 -37.48
C LYS A 718 17.13 58.01 -37.35
N GLN A 719 16.42 59.14 -37.34
CA GLN A 719 17.01 60.46 -37.20
C GLN A 719 17.81 60.58 -35.90
N ASP A 720 17.16 60.32 -34.77
CA ASP A 720 17.76 60.45 -33.43
C ASP A 720 18.95 59.50 -33.29
N THR A 721 18.80 58.25 -33.74
CA THR A 721 19.85 57.22 -33.65
C THR A 721 21.05 57.56 -34.53
N LEU A 722 20.83 58.12 -35.73
CA LEU A 722 21.90 58.53 -36.63
C LEU A 722 22.72 59.70 -36.07
N TYR A 723 22.06 60.66 -35.42
CA TYR A 723 22.75 61.76 -34.74
C TYR A 723 23.63 61.25 -33.61
N ILE A 724 23.07 60.41 -32.72
CA ILE A 724 23.81 59.81 -31.60
C ILE A 724 24.99 58.97 -32.12
N ALA A 725 24.80 58.19 -33.19
CA ALA A 725 25.89 57.43 -33.80
C ALA A 725 27.03 58.34 -34.29
N ALA A 726 26.70 59.49 -34.89
CA ALA A 726 27.69 60.47 -35.32
C ALA A 726 28.49 61.04 -34.14
N GLU A 727 27.80 61.45 -33.06
CA GLU A 727 28.45 61.92 -31.82
C GLU A 727 29.36 60.84 -31.20
N LEU A 728 28.94 59.58 -31.19
CA LEU A 728 29.74 58.50 -30.63
C LEU A 728 31.00 58.22 -31.46
N TYR A 729 30.93 58.25 -32.79
CA TYR A 729 32.15 58.16 -33.62
C TYR A 729 33.08 59.35 -33.42
N ASP A 730 32.54 60.54 -33.20
CA ASP A 730 33.29 61.75 -32.91
C ASP A 730 34.04 61.63 -31.57
N ARG A 731 33.35 61.16 -30.52
CA ARG A 731 33.96 60.81 -29.22
C ARG A 731 34.99 59.68 -29.32
N ALA A 732 34.86 58.80 -30.31
CA ALA A 732 35.84 57.75 -30.59
C ALA A 732 37.10 58.26 -31.31
N ASP A 733 37.16 59.56 -31.66
CA ASP A 733 38.16 60.16 -32.56
C ASP A 733 38.21 59.47 -33.94
N ASN A 734 37.14 58.79 -34.34
CA ASN A 734 37.01 58.19 -35.66
C ASN A 734 36.43 59.20 -36.64
N LYS A 735 37.26 60.18 -37.02
CA LYS A 735 36.87 61.32 -37.87
C LYS A 735 36.20 60.88 -39.18
N ALA A 736 36.69 59.81 -39.80
CA ALA A 736 36.12 59.30 -41.06
C ALA A 736 34.67 58.85 -40.89
N LYS A 737 34.38 58.04 -39.86
CA LYS A 737 33.01 57.58 -39.57
C LYS A 737 32.15 58.74 -39.06
N ALA A 738 32.67 59.63 -38.20
CA ALA A 738 31.94 60.82 -37.72
C ALA A 738 31.47 61.72 -38.88
N ILE A 739 32.40 62.10 -39.77
CA ILE A 739 32.10 62.91 -40.96
C ILE A 739 31.07 62.22 -41.86
N SER A 740 31.15 60.89 -42.03
CA SER A 740 30.18 60.16 -42.84
C SER A 740 28.77 60.22 -42.24
N ASN A 741 28.63 59.99 -40.93
CA ASN A 741 27.32 59.96 -40.27
C ASN A 741 26.72 61.34 -40.07
N TYR A 742 27.47 62.36 -39.62
CA TYR A 742 26.93 63.72 -39.54
C TYR A 742 26.50 64.24 -40.91
N ARG A 743 27.24 63.91 -41.98
CA ARG A 743 26.87 64.28 -43.35
C ARG A 743 25.62 63.56 -43.82
N SER A 744 25.48 62.28 -43.49
CA SER A 744 24.24 61.55 -43.75
C SER A 744 23.07 62.22 -43.01
N TYR A 745 23.26 62.53 -41.72
CA TYR A 745 22.26 63.22 -40.91
C TYR A 745 21.85 64.55 -41.54
N ALA A 746 22.83 65.45 -41.77
CA ALA A 746 22.56 66.80 -42.27
C ALA A 746 21.97 66.82 -43.68
N ASN A 747 22.28 65.84 -44.54
CA ASN A 747 21.67 65.75 -45.87
C ASN A 747 20.25 65.16 -45.85
N THR A 748 19.95 64.30 -44.88
CA THR A 748 18.65 63.61 -44.80
C THR A 748 17.64 64.36 -43.93
N TYR A 749 18.09 64.99 -42.84
CA TYR A 749 17.24 65.58 -41.81
C TYR A 749 17.55 67.07 -41.62
N PRO A 750 16.90 67.96 -42.39
CA PRO A 750 17.04 69.42 -42.21
C PRO A 750 16.22 69.98 -41.04
N ASN A 751 15.30 69.20 -40.46
CA ASN A 751 14.48 69.60 -39.31
C ASN A 751 14.72 68.63 -38.13
N PRO A 752 14.77 69.11 -36.87
CA PRO A 752 14.65 70.52 -36.51
C PRO A 752 15.91 71.31 -36.92
N PRO A 753 15.76 72.60 -37.30
CA PRO A 753 16.90 73.37 -37.80
C PRO A 753 18.05 73.53 -36.80
N SER A 754 17.75 73.54 -35.50
CA SER A 754 18.74 73.61 -34.41
C SER A 754 19.75 72.47 -34.47
N GLU A 755 19.29 71.22 -34.52
CA GLU A 755 20.13 70.02 -34.55
C GLU A 755 20.86 69.90 -35.89
N TYR A 756 20.20 70.29 -36.98
CA TYR A 756 20.85 70.42 -38.28
C TYR A 756 22.04 71.40 -38.23
N MET A 757 21.85 72.57 -37.61
CA MET A 757 22.87 73.61 -37.52
C MET A 757 24.09 73.16 -36.70
N GLU A 758 23.88 72.43 -35.60
CA GLU A 758 24.97 71.84 -34.82
C GLU A 758 25.69 70.71 -35.58
N ALA A 759 24.96 69.81 -36.27
CA ALA A 759 25.60 68.80 -37.13
C ALA A 759 26.42 69.42 -38.26
N ALA A 760 25.88 70.45 -38.93
CA ALA A 760 26.59 71.18 -39.98
C ALA A 760 27.82 71.91 -39.42
N ASN A 761 27.74 72.44 -38.19
CA ASN A 761 28.87 73.08 -37.53
C ASN A 761 29.98 72.08 -37.24
N ARG A 762 29.62 70.95 -36.62
CA ARG A 762 30.60 69.91 -36.30
C ARG A 762 31.22 69.30 -37.55
N LEU A 763 30.47 69.17 -38.65
CA LEU A 763 31.03 68.82 -39.96
C LEU A 763 32.04 69.83 -40.47
N ALA A 764 31.74 71.12 -40.37
CA ALA A 764 32.65 72.18 -40.81
C ALA A 764 33.95 72.18 -39.99
N GLU A 765 33.86 71.94 -38.68
CA GLU A 765 35.02 71.77 -37.78
C GLU A 765 35.83 70.53 -38.15
N LEU A 766 35.19 69.36 -38.30
CA LEU A 766 35.87 68.12 -38.69
C LEU A 766 36.54 68.22 -40.08
N TYR A 767 35.94 68.95 -41.02
CA TYR A 767 36.58 69.24 -42.31
C TYR A 767 37.74 70.22 -42.20
N ASP A 768 37.72 71.14 -41.24
CA ASP A 768 38.86 71.99 -40.92
C ASP A 768 40.03 71.14 -40.38
N GLU A 769 39.74 70.30 -39.39
CA GLU A 769 40.70 69.40 -38.76
C GLU A 769 41.32 68.39 -39.74
N THR A 770 40.55 67.94 -40.74
CA THR A 770 41.02 67.00 -41.78
C THR A 770 41.59 67.70 -43.02
N GLY A 771 41.58 69.04 -43.06
CA GLY A 771 42.16 69.83 -44.14
C GLY A 771 41.31 69.96 -45.41
N ASP A 772 40.06 69.49 -45.42
CA ASP A 772 39.16 69.60 -46.58
C ASP A 772 38.40 70.94 -46.58
N GLN A 773 39.13 71.99 -46.94
CA GLN A 773 38.61 73.37 -46.90
C GLN A 773 37.42 73.58 -47.86
N ILE A 774 37.35 72.85 -48.98
CA ILE A 774 36.23 72.97 -49.93
C ILE A 774 34.94 72.48 -49.28
N LYS A 775 34.96 71.29 -48.66
CA LYS A 775 33.78 70.76 -47.98
C LYS A 775 33.43 71.56 -46.74
N ARG A 776 34.43 72.08 -46.01
CA ARG A 776 34.17 73.03 -44.92
C ARG A 776 33.35 74.24 -45.40
N ARG A 777 33.79 74.90 -46.48
CA ARG A 777 33.07 76.08 -47.01
C ARG A 777 31.67 75.75 -47.51
N PHE A 778 31.47 74.55 -48.07
CA PHE A 778 30.14 74.08 -48.44
C PHE A 778 29.18 74.06 -47.25
N TRP A 779 29.60 73.51 -46.10
CA TRP A 779 28.75 73.44 -44.90
C TRP A 779 28.55 74.79 -44.22
N LEU A 780 29.58 75.64 -44.17
CA LEU A 780 29.43 77.02 -43.67
C LEU A 780 28.40 77.82 -44.50
N ALA A 781 28.44 77.71 -45.83
CA ALA A 781 27.47 78.37 -46.70
C ALA A 781 26.04 77.82 -46.50
N LYS A 782 25.91 76.52 -46.19
CA LYS A 782 24.62 75.90 -45.86
C LYS A 782 24.04 76.44 -44.54
N GLN A 783 24.87 76.62 -43.51
CA GLN A 783 24.43 77.23 -42.24
C GLN A 783 23.87 78.64 -42.44
N MET A 784 24.59 79.49 -43.19
CA MET A 784 24.09 80.82 -43.56
C MET A 784 22.75 80.74 -44.28
N LYS A 785 22.65 79.85 -45.28
CA LYS A 785 21.41 79.68 -46.05
C LYS A 785 20.23 79.25 -45.18
N THR A 786 20.45 78.37 -44.21
CA THR A 786 19.40 77.91 -43.29
C THR A 786 18.88 79.06 -42.43
N VAL A 787 19.77 79.84 -41.82
CA VAL A 787 19.37 81.00 -41.00
C VAL A 787 18.70 82.08 -41.85
N ASP A 788 19.22 82.34 -43.05
CA ASP A 788 18.63 83.31 -43.98
C ASP A 788 17.21 82.93 -44.41
N ALA A 789 16.94 81.63 -44.54
CA ALA A 789 15.61 81.12 -44.86
C ALA A 789 14.63 81.18 -43.68
N LEU A 790 15.11 81.03 -42.44
CA LEU A 790 14.30 81.10 -41.22
C LEU A 790 13.98 82.54 -40.80
N GLY A 791 14.86 83.50 -41.08
CA GLY A 791 14.65 84.90 -40.69
C GLY A 791 14.51 85.06 -39.17
N SER A 792 13.39 85.62 -38.71
CA SER A 792 13.13 85.85 -37.28
C SER A 792 12.90 84.57 -36.46
N ASP A 793 12.66 83.44 -37.11
CA ASP A 793 12.40 82.15 -36.44
C ASP A 793 13.71 81.44 -36.05
N ALA A 794 14.87 81.96 -36.47
CA ALA A 794 16.17 81.44 -36.05
C ALA A 794 16.51 81.87 -34.61
N ASP A 795 16.82 80.88 -33.76
CA ASP A 795 17.35 81.13 -32.42
C ASP A 795 18.75 81.79 -32.42
N GLN A 796 19.15 82.28 -31.25
CA GLN A 796 20.42 83.00 -31.07
C GLN A 796 21.66 82.16 -31.42
N ARG A 797 21.62 80.84 -31.17
CA ARG A 797 22.76 79.95 -31.44
C ARG A 797 22.91 79.74 -32.94
N MET A 798 21.82 79.54 -33.67
CA MET A 798 21.82 79.44 -35.12
C MET A 798 22.33 80.72 -35.76
N VAL A 799 21.84 81.89 -35.32
CA VAL A 799 22.33 83.20 -35.81
C VAL A 799 23.82 83.38 -35.55
N TYR A 800 24.31 82.98 -34.37
CA TYR A 800 25.75 82.99 -34.06
C TYR A 800 26.56 82.12 -35.03
N LEU A 801 26.11 80.87 -35.27
CA LEU A 801 26.79 79.95 -36.19
C LEU A 801 26.81 80.49 -37.63
N ALA A 802 25.71 81.09 -38.10
CA ALA A 802 25.66 81.73 -39.41
C ALA A 802 26.56 82.97 -39.51
N ALA A 803 26.62 83.81 -38.47
CA ALA A 803 27.53 84.96 -38.41
C ALA A 803 29.01 84.53 -38.46
N SER A 804 29.37 83.48 -37.69
CA SER A 804 30.69 82.87 -37.72
C SER A 804 31.04 82.30 -39.09
N ALA A 805 30.11 81.57 -39.72
CA ALA A 805 30.27 81.04 -41.06
C ALA A 805 30.46 82.16 -42.11
N SER A 806 29.68 83.23 -41.98
CA SER A 806 29.74 84.40 -42.85
C SER A 806 31.08 85.13 -42.72
N ALA A 807 31.61 85.31 -41.51
CA ALA A 807 32.91 85.93 -41.28
C ALA A 807 34.04 85.16 -41.99
N VAL A 808 34.03 83.83 -41.89
CA VAL A 808 35.02 82.96 -42.59
C VAL A 808 34.93 83.12 -44.12
N LEU A 809 33.72 83.10 -44.68
CA LEU A 809 33.52 83.24 -46.13
C LEU A 809 33.79 84.67 -46.63
N ALA A 810 33.52 85.68 -45.82
CA ALA A 810 33.87 87.08 -46.09
C ALA A 810 35.39 87.27 -46.10
N ASN A 811 36.11 86.63 -45.18
CA ASN A 811 37.57 86.65 -45.18
C ASN A 811 38.17 85.94 -46.41
N ASP A 812 37.54 84.88 -46.94
CA ASP A 812 37.95 84.30 -48.22
C ASP A 812 37.76 85.31 -49.38
N ALA A 813 36.68 86.10 -49.37
CA ALA A 813 36.45 87.15 -50.36
C ALA A 813 37.48 88.29 -50.24
N PHE A 814 37.78 88.72 -49.01
CA PHE A 814 38.84 89.68 -48.70
C PHE A 814 40.20 89.21 -49.17
N THR A 815 40.58 87.97 -48.88
CA THR A 815 41.87 87.40 -49.29
C THR A 815 42.01 87.37 -50.81
N ARG A 816 40.92 87.06 -51.54
CA ARG A 816 40.91 87.15 -53.00
C ARG A 816 41.10 88.59 -53.49
N TYR A 817 40.43 89.54 -52.86
CA TYR A 817 40.57 90.96 -53.15
C TYR A 817 42.01 91.47 -52.90
N ALA A 818 42.58 91.18 -51.73
CA ALA A 818 43.91 91.62 -51.32
C ALA A 818 45.04 91.07 -52.22
N ARG A 819 44.84 89.88 -52.81
CA ARG A 819 45.81 89.26 -53.74
C ARG A 819 45.87 89.95 -55.11
N ILE A 820 44.84 90.70 -55.52
CA ILE A 820 44.83 91.36 -56.83
C ILE A 820 45.68 92.63 -56.76
N LYS A 821 46.79 92.64 -57.52
CA LYS A 821 47.70 93.79 -57.65
C LYS A 821 47.34 94.64 -58.86
N LEU A 822 47.47 95.96 -58.72
CA LEU A 822 47.20 96.95 -59.76
C LEU A 822 48.40 97.10 -60.70
N LYS A 823 48.44 96.26 -61.73
CA LYS A 823 49.48 96.23 -62.76
C LYS A 823 48.97 96.73 -64.11
N LEU A 824 49.88 97.14 -64.99
CA LEU A 824 49.53 97.47 -66.38
C LEU A 824 49.00 96.24 -67.14
N PRO A 825 47.96 96.39 -67.99
CA PRO A 825 47.10 97.56 -68.19
C PRO A 825 46.19 97.83 -66.96
N LEU A 826 46.23 99.07 -66.44
CA LEU A 826 45.55 99.42 -65.18
C LEU A 826 44.04 99.29 -65.24
N ASN A 827 43.42 99.60 -66.38
CA ASN A 827 41.97 99.46 -66.57
C ASN A 827 41.46 98.03 -66.32
N GLU A 828 42.21 97.01 -66.75
CA GLU A 828 41.84 95.61 -66.54
C GLU A 828 42.07 95.14 -65.10
N SER A 829 43.20 95.52 -64.50
CA SER A 829 43.53 95.13 -63.13
C SER A 829 42.64 95.85 -62.10
N MET A 830 42.30 97.12 -62.36
CA MET A 830 41.31 97.88 -61.59
C MET A 830 39.93 97.24 -61.68
N ALA A 831 39.42 96.93 -62.89
CA ALA A 831 38.10 96.30 -63.03
C ALA A 831 38.00 94.97 -62.24
N LYS A 832 39.05 94.14 -62.29
CA LYS A 832 39.11 92.88 -61.50
C LYS A 832 39.14 93.14 -60.00
N LYS A 833 39.89 94.14 -59.55
CA LYS A 833 40.01 94.49 -58.13
C LYS A 833 38.71 95.10 -57.58
N THR A 834 38.04 95.96 -58.34
CA THR A 834 36.74 96.55 -57.98
C THR A 834 35.66 95.48 -57.82
N ILE A 835 35.55 94.52 -58.74
CA ILE A 835 34.60 93.40 -58.60
C ILE A 835 34.90 92.57 -57.34
N ALA A 836 36.18 92.33 -57.04
CA ALA A 836 36.57 91.60 -55.82
C ALA A 836 36.29 92.41 -54.55
N LEU A 837 36.49 93.73 -54.59
CA LEU A 837 36.16 94.67 -53.51
C LEU A 837 34.66 94.63 -53.22
N GLU A 838 33.81 94.80 -54.23
CA GLU A 838 32.35 94.77 -54.08
C GLU A 838 31.88 93.46 -53.44
N ARG A 839 32.46 92.33 -53.86
CA ARG A 839 32.16 91.02 -53.27
C ARG A 839 32.60 90.91 -51.81
N ALA A 840 33.79 91.41 -51.47
CA ALA A 840 34.28 91.40 -50.08
C ALA A 840 33.45 92.33 -49.18
N MET A 841 33.10 93.50 -49.68
CA MET A 841 32.24 94.47 -49.01
C MET A 841 30.85 93.89 -48.73
N GLN A 842 30.19 93.32 -49.75
CA GLN A 842 28.89 92.66 -49.60
C GLN A 842 28.95 91.49 -48.60
N ALA A 843 30.03 90.71 -48.59
CA ALA A 843 30.18 89.58 -47.67
C ALA A 843 30.34 90.03 -46.20
N TYR A 844 31.09 91.12 -45.94
CA TYR A 844 31.18 91.68 -44.58
C TYR A 844 29.91 92.42 -44.17
N GLN A 845 29.23 93.13 -45.07
CA GLN A 845 27.90 93.69 -44.81
C GLN A 845 26.92 92.59 -44.42
N LYS A 846 26.95 91.45 -45.13
CA LYS A 846 26.14 90.27 -44.78
C LYS A 846 26.51 89.74 -43.38
N THR A 847 27.80 89.66 -43.06
CA THR A 847 28.29 89.27 -41.73
C THR A 847 27.75 90.19 -40.64
N ALA A 848 27.82 91.50 -40.85
CA ALA A 848 27.29 92.50 -39.91
C ALA A 848 25.76 92.43 -39.76
N SER A 849 25.04 92.07 -40.83
CA SER A 849 23.56 92.00 -40.83
C SER A 849 22.98 90.94 -39.89
N TYR A 850 23.75 89.94 -39.47
CA TYR A 850 23.32 88.97 -38.46
C TYR A 850 23.25 89.55 -37.04
N GLY A 851 23.79 90.76 -36.81
CA GLY A 851 23.60 91.51 -35.57
C GLY A 851 24.37 90.98 -34.35
N ILE A 852 25.28 90.01 -34.53
CA ILE A 852 26.13 89.50 -33.45
C ILE A 852 27.34 90.42 -33.27
N SER A 853 27.43 91.05 -32.09
CA SER A 853 28.39 92.13 -31.80
C SER A 853 29.81 91.86 -32.28
N SER A 854 30.40 90.71 -31.92
CA SER A 854 31.78 90.34 -32.25
C SER A 854 32.05 90.21 -33.75
N PHE A 855 31.05 89.80 -34.53
CA PHE A 855 31.16 89.66 -35.98
C PHE A 855 30.79 90.97 -36.71
N SER A 856 29.91 91.79 -36.13
CA SER A 856 29.60 93.13 -36.65
C SER A 856 30.79 94.09 -36.51
N THR A 857 31.53 94.01 -35.41
CA THR A 857 32.76 94.80 -35.20
C THR A 857 33.91 94.33 -36.10
N GLU A 858 34.05 93.01 -36.29
CA GLU A 858 34.98 92.43 -37.28
C GLU A 858 34.67 92.93 -38.69
N ALA A 859 33.41 92.83 -39.10
CA ALA A 859 32.95 93.28 -40.40
C ALA A 859 33.22 94.79 -40.59
N GLY A 860 32.90 95.62 -39.59
CA GLY A 860 33.18 97.06 -39.65
C GLY A 860 34.67 97.36 -39.84
N TYR A 861 35.53 96.71 -39.06
CA TYR A 861 36.98 96.84 -39.21
C TYR A 861 37.46 96.41 -40.60
N ARG A 862 37.01 95.24 -41.08
CA ARG A 862 37.44 94.70 -42.38
C ARG A 862 36.90 95.47 -43.58
N MET A 863 35.71 96.06 -43.49
CA MET A 863 35.18 96.94 -44.52
C MET A 863 36.03 98.20 -44.68
N ALA A 864 36.51 98.78 -43.58
CA ALA A 864 37.43 99.90 -43.63
C ALA A 864 38.81 99.46 -44.18
N ASP A 865 39.34 98.32 -43.73
CA ASP A 865 40.60 97.73 -44.19
C ASP A 865 40.61 97.46 -45.71
N ILE A 866 39.47 97.08 -46.29
CA ILE A 866 39.31 96.98 -47.75
C ILE A 866 39.62 98.30 -48.45
N TYR A 867 39.11 99.42 -47.94
CA TYR A 867 39.33 100.74 -48.53
C TYR A 867 40.75 101.27 -48.28
N VAL A 868 41.31 101.04 -47.08
CA VAL A 868 42.72 101.32 -46.79
C VAL A 868 43.63 100.60 -47.79
N GLN A 869 43.40 99.31 -48.00
CA GLN A 869 44.18 98.52 -48.94
C GLN A 869 44.02 99.01 -50.39
N LEU A 870 42.84 99.53 -50.78
CA LEU A 870 42.64 100.09 -52.12
C LEU A 870 43.44 101.38 -52.30
N SER A 871 43.36 102.31 -51.34
CA SER A 871 44.14 103.55 -51.33
C SER A 871 45.63 103.23 -51.48
N GLN A 872 46.13 102.31 -50.67
CA GLN A 872 47.53 101.87 -50.74
C GLN A 872 47.88 101.18 -52.06
N ASP A 873 47.03 100.30 -52.59
CA ASP A 873 47.31 99.63 -53.86
C ASP A 873 47.28 100.61 -55.04
N LEU A 874 46.47 101.69 -54.99
CA LEU A 874 46.45 102.77 -55.99
C LEU A 874 47.78 103.54 -55.98
N MET A 875 48.24 103.99 -54.81
CA MET A 875 49.54 104.67 -54.67
C MET A 875 50.72 103.79 -55.08
N ASN A 876 50.61 102.48 -54.86
CA ASN A 876 51.64 101.51 -55.21
C ASN A 876 51.48 100.93 -56.63
N SER A 877 50.53 101.41 -57.43
CA SER A 877 50.24 100.85 -58.75
C SER A 877 51.38 101.09 -59.77
N ASP A 878 51.42 100.28 -60.83
CA ASP A 878 52.41 100.43 -61.91
C ASP A 878 52.22 101.77 -62.65
N ARG A 879 53.30 102.53 -62.85
CA ARG A 879 53.24 103.78 -63.61
C ARG A 879 53.32 103.51 -65.12
N PRO A 880 52.54 104.20 -65.97
CA PRO A 880 52.66 104.12 -67.42
C PRO A 880 54.09 104.38 -67.91
N LYS A 881 54.54 103.63 -68.92
CA LYS A 881 55.89 103.80 -69.49
C LYS A 881 55.92 105.06 -70.37
N GLY A 882 57.00 105.85 -70.25
CA GLY A 882 57.26 107.00 -71.13
C GLY A 882 56.89 108.38 -70.57
N LEU A 883 56.50 108.47 -69.30
CA LEU A 883 56.26 109.75 -68.61
C LEU A 883 57.58 110.47 -68.32
N ASN A 884 57.65 111.77 -68.57
CA ASN A 884 58.74 112.63 -68.10
C ASN A 884 58.57 112.97 -66.60
N GLU A 885 59.56 113.63 -65.97
CA GLU A 885 59.56 113.91 -64.53
C GLU A 885 58.32 114.70 -64.06
N LEU A 886 57.91 115.71 -64.83
CA LEU A 886 56.71 116.51 -64.54
C LEU A 886 55.41 115.71 -64.74
N GLU A 887 55.34 114.90 -65.79
CA GLU A 887 54.19 114.02 -66.06
C GLU A 887 54.07 112.91 -65.02
N LEU A 888 55.19 112.41 -64.49
CA LEU A 888 55.22 111.45 -63.40
C LEU A 888 54.74 112.08 -62.09
N GLU A 889 55.21 113.29 -61.75
CA GLU A 889 54.74 114.05 -60.58
C GLU A 889 53.24 114.35 -60.67
N GLN A 890 52.75 114.81 -61.83
CA GLN A 890 51.32 115.01 -62.09
C GLN A 890 50.52 113.71 -61.98
N TYR A 891 51.10 112.58 -62.39
CA TYR A 891 50.46 111.27 -62.27
C TYR A 891 50.42 110.77 -60.82
N GLU A 892 51.47 111.02 -60.02
CA GLU A 892 51.48 110.72 -58.58
C GLU A 892 50.44 111.57 -57.83
N ILE A 893 50.32 112.87 -58.16
CA ILE A 893 49.27 113.74 -57.62
C ILE A 893 47.88 113.20 -58.00
N LEU A 894 47.69 112.78 -59.26
CA LEU A 894 46.44 112.17 -59.68
C LEU A 894 46.14 110.88 -58.89
N LEU A 895 47.13 110.02 -58.64
CA LEU A 895 46.94 108.81 -57.83
C LEU A 895 46.57 109.17 -56.38
N GLU A 896 47.19 110.19 -55.80
CA GLU A 896 46.85 110.72 -54.48
C GLU A 896 45.41 111.24 -54.43
N GLU A 897 45.00 112.07 -55.42
CA GLU A 897 43.64 112.57 -55.57
C GLU A 897 42.62 111.44 -55.74
N GLN A 898 42.98 110.35 -56.43
CA GLN A 898 42.09 109.18 -56.60
C GLN A 898 42.08 108.25 -55.38
N ALA A 899 43.17 108.19 -54.60
CA ALA A 899 43.27 107.36 -53.39
C ALA A 899 42.56 108.00 -52.19
N PHE A 900 42.60 109.33 -52.09
CA PHE A 900 42.09 110.12 -50.96
C PHE A 900 40.62 109.82 -50.59
N PRO A 901 39.64 109.73 -51.52
CA PRO A 901 38.25 109.42 -51.17
C PRO A 901 38.07 108.04 -50.50
N PHE A 902 38.94 107.07 -50.81
CA PHE A 902 38.92 105.75 -50.20
C PHE A 902 39.53 105.77 -48.80
N GLU A 903 40.56 106.58 -48.58
CA GLU A 903 41.13 106.80 -47.25
C GLU A 903 40.12 107.48 -46.31
N ASP A 904 39.43 108.53 -46.78
CA ASP A 904 38.34 109.19 -46.05
C ASP A 904 37.22 108.19 -45.71
N SER A 905 36.80 107.37 -46.68
CA SER A 905 35.78 106.34 -46.46
C SER A 905 36.23 105.30 -45.42
N ALA A 906 37.51 104.94 -45.41
CA ALA A 906 38.07 104.03 -44.41
C ALA A 906 38.08 104.65 -43.01
N ILE A 907 38.44 105.94 -42.89
CA ILE A 907 38.39 106.69 -41.64
C ILE A 907 36.95 106.69 -41.11
N ASP A 908 35.97 107.08 -41.92
CA ASP A 908 34.55 107.12 -41.52
C ASP A 908 34.04 105.79 -40.97
N ILE A 909 34.36 104.67 -41.65
CA ILE A 909 33.94 103.33 -41.24
C ILE A 909 34.68 102.90 -39.96
N HIS A 910 35.98 103.18 -39.83
CA HIS A 910 36.71 102.92 -38.59
C HIS A 910 36.19 103.78 -37.43
N GLU A 911 35.85 105.06 -37.64
CA GLU A 911 35.24 105.94 -36.62
C GLU A 911 33.88 105.38 -36.19
N GLN A 912 33.06 104.95 -37.16
CA GLN A 912 31.78 104.31 -36.88
C GLN A 912 31.97 103.03 -36.06
N ASN A 913 32.96 102.21 -36.39
CA ASN A 913 33.23 100.98 -35.63
C ASN A 913 33.79 101.29 -34.22
N ALA A 914 34.70 102.26 -34.10
CA ALA A 914 35.26 102.73 -32.85
C ALA A 914 34.21 103.33 -31.90
N SER A 915 33.20 104.02 -32.45
CA SER A 915 32.08 104.61 -31.70
C SER A 915 31.27 103.59 -30.90
N ARG A 916 31.32 102.30 -31.28
CA ARG A 916 30.65 101.20 -30.54
C ARG A 916 31.17 101.04 -29.11
N SER A 917 32.40 101.49 -28.83
CA SER A 917 32.97 101.54 -27.48
C SER A 917 32.14 102.41 -26.51
N TRP A 918 31.48 103.45 -27.01
CA TRP A 918 30.58 104.30 -26.20
C TRP A 918 29.32 103.57 -25.74
N ASN A 919 28.96 102.48 -26.43
CA ASN A 919 27.85 101.59 -26.05
C ASN A 919 28.33 100.35 -25.29
N GLY A 920 29.56 100.35 -24.78
CA GLY A 920 30.14 99.26 -23.97
C GLY A 920 30.74 98.11 -24.78
N ILE A 921 30.85 98.22 -26.11
CA ILE A 921 31.45 97.19 -26.97
C ILE A 921 32.90 97.56 -27.29
N TYR A 922 33.85 96.93 -26.60
CA TYR A 922 35.29 97.15 -26.80
C TYR A 922 36.04 95.82 -26.97
N ASP A 923 35.83 95.18 -28.12
CA ASP A 923 36.51 93.94 -28.51
C ASP A 923 37.79 94.21 -29.33
N ASP A 924 38.44 93.14 -29.77
CA ASP A 924 39.71 93.23 -30.49
C ASP A 924 39.58 93.99 -31.82
N TRP A 925 38.43 93.91 -32.52
CA TRP A 925 38.24 94.60 -33.79
C TRP A 925 37.95 96.10 -33.63
N VAL A 926 37.32 96.48 -32.52
CA VAL A 926 37.21 97.89 -32.11
C VAL A 926 38.59 98.45 -31.76
N LYS A 927 39.44 97.70 -31.03
CA LYS A 927 40.83 98.09 -30.76
C LYS A 927 41.63 98.27 -32.04
N GLU A 928 41.53 97.33 -32.98
CA GLU A 928 42.20 97.43 -34.28
C GLU A 928 41.70 98.63 -35.09
N SER A 929 40.41 99.00 -34.99
CA SER A 929 39.89 100.21 -35.62
C SER A 929 40.51 101.49 -35.02
N PHE A 930 40.66 101.56 -33.69
CA PHE A 930 41.41 102.65 -33.05
C PHE A 930 42.88 102.69 -33.48
N ALA A 931 43.52 101.52 -33.62
CA ALA A 931 44.91 101.42 -34.08
C ALA A 931 45.08 101.90 -35.53
N SER A 932 44.12 101.59 -36.42
CA SER A 932 44.09 102.12 -37.78
C SER A 932 43.84 103.63 -37.80
N LEU A 933 42.88 104.13 -37.03
CA LEU A 933 42.60 105.58 -36.93
C LEU A 933 43.79 106.37 -36.39
N ARG A 934 44.59 105.80 -35.49
CA ARG A 934 45.83 106.41 -35.02
C ARG A 934 46.82 106.68 -36.16
N LYS A 935 46.86 105.80 -37.16
CA LYS A 935 47.73 105.95 -38.34
C LYS A 935 47.14 106.89 -39.39
N LEU A 936 45.83 106.78 -39.65
CA LEU A 936 45.13 107.52 -40.70
C LEU A 936 44.78 108.96 -40.27
N LEU A 937 44.43 109.18 -39.01
CA LEU A 937 44.06 110.49 -38.46
C LEU A 937 44.74 110.74 -37.10
N PRO A 938 46.10 110.82 -37.07
CA PRO A 938 46.87 110.89 -35.83
C PRO A 938 46.52 112.11 -34.97
N GLY A 939 46.21 113.27 -35.60
CA GLY A 939 45.84 114.48 -34.86
C GLY A 939 44.61 114.32 -33.96
N ARG A 940 43.73 113.36 -34.25
CA ARG A 940 42.52 113.07 -33.46
C ARG A 940 42.70 111.87 -32.53
N TYR A 941 43.35 110.79 -33.01
CA TYR A 941 43.39 109.49 -32.32
C TYR A 941 44.77 109.05 -31.81
N ASP A 942 45.87 109.68 -32.22
CA ASP A 942 47.22 109.46 -31.66
C ASP A 942 47.51 110.39 -30.48
N LYS A 943 46.62 110.34 -29.48
CA LYS A 943 46.76 111.14 -28.26
C LYS A 943 47.21 110.23 -27.11
N PRO A 944 48.30 110.56 -26.40
CA PRO A 944 48.63 109.88 -25.16
C PRO A 944 47.56 110.17 -24.11
N GLU A 945 47.07 109.14 -23.42
CA GLU A 945 46.18 109.33 -22.28
C GLU A 945 46.92 110.09 -21.17
N LEU A 946 46.38 111.24 -20.74
CA LEU A 946 46.78 111.91 -19.51
C LEU A 946 46.03 111.25 -18.35
N THR A 947 46.69 110.34 -17.64
CA THR A 947 46.16 109.78 -16.39
C THR A 947 46.22 110.85 -15.28
N GLY A 948 45.10 111.55 -15.07
CA GLY A 948 44.90 112.39 -13.89
C GLY A 948 44.85 111.52 -12.63
N GLY A 949 45.63 111.88 -11.61
CA GLY A 949 45.83 111.07 -10.40
C GLY A 949 44.56 110.80 -9.59
N LEU A 950 44.47 109.54 -9.12
CA LEU A 950 43.76 108.98 -7.96
C LEU A 950 42.31 109.44 -7.66
N VAL A 951 41.39 108.47 -7.74
CA VAL A 951 40.43 108.22 -6.63
C VAL A 951 40.39 106.71 -6.36
N ASP A 952 41.17 106.30 -5.36
CA ASP A 952 40.92 105.09 -4.59
C ASP A 952 39.68 105.30 -3.72
N ALA A 953 38.61 104.53 -3.97
CA ALA A 953 37.62 104.15 -2.97
C ALA A 953 36.72 103.02 -3.52
N LEU A 954 37.28 101.81 -3.61
CA LEU A 954 36.52 100.56 -3.64
C LEU A 954 37.18 99.59 -2.66
N GLN A 955 36.39 99.11 -1.70
CA GLN A 955 36.28 97.68 -1.45
C GLN A 955 34.79 97.32 -1.39
#